data_AF-A0A7Y5IH50-F1
#
_entry.id   AF-A0A7Y5IH50-F1
#
_cell.length_a   1.000
_cell.length_b   1.000
_cell.length_c   1.000
_cell.angle_alpha   90.00
_cell.angle_beta   90.00
_cell.angle_gamma   90.00
#
_symmetry.space_group_name_H-M   'P 1'
#
loop_
_entity.id
_entity.type
_entity.pdbx_description
1 polymer ?
#
loop_
_entity_poly.entity_id
_entity_poly.type
_entity_poly.pdbx_seq_one_letter_code
_entity_poly.pdbx_strand_id
1 'polypeptide(L)'
;MRILSLLLLCSHLLAAQRLSHPLHAEAPRTERRAAPALFPDTLRILAIMVQFQTDADSRTSGNGQFDLTATDERIIDPPPHDSAYVADHFRFANNYYSRASNQKQFVAATVLGRVITLKKQMKDYAPIGGNLPLAAMIDEAWKAADSLYPGFPFEQYGMFAVFHAGVGKDIDLRAALGYDPTPLDLPSLYFSFDALRSLFGSSFTGITLKNSSFKIPNTVVLPETEVRRIPGVGGDIVLKLGLNGLLVASIGSHLGLPDLFDTKTGKTAIGRFGLMDGQSIFSFYGMAPPEPSAWEKIRLGWTTPIEVPGNAMLSLPAAGLHSTGNDTVYKVPISAKEYYLIENRHRDVNSNGNTVTVKWKGSERTLVFPMDTTFYSNSGIDSVYGTVVDVEELDWSLPGLVNTNNKYYGGILIWHIDESVIERTIASNSVNADATRRGVDLEEADGSQDIGKSYPFGDPASGTEDGSPIDYWFSGNIFPNYTNTFSETTLPNSLTNTFARSGVTIRDFSAQGVRMTAVVDRTSAPVRLITSRKRPNIGTGNDDSPMIADIDGNGTQEVIYTSGDSIYVLDRTLAPFQNNTTGLFAPYGGRRQPVVVPSLGDANMGPVFRGIAGQTSTAVHLFRTNDRTKPLADTAASFSAASAITTPLLYESADNGTLQFGTAGKELSLLQYAPNNGTLVRTANHTVIDTPRFLFREPGVTYMASRTNIFSLTMNLGVNTSIRSGTLMSLGSGSSAASLLPAVLTNDTFAPLMLGNDRAALPG
;
A
#
# COMPACT_ATOMS: atom_id res chain seq x y z
N MET A 1 -18.68 -27.08 24.68
CA MET A 1 -18.90 -25.81 23.96
C MET A 1 -18.06 -24.64 24.48
N ARG A 2 -17.95 -24.36 25.80
CA ARG A 2 -17.20 -23.18 26.30
C ARG A 2 -15.67 -23.24 26.19
N ILE A 3 -15.07 -24.43 26.10
CA ILE A 3 -13.61 -24.60 25.90
C ILE A 3 -13.21 -24.42 24.43
N LEU A 4 -14.10 -24.74 23.49
CA LEU A 4 -13.88 -24.57 22.06
C LEU A 4 -13.93 -23.08 21.64
N SER A 5 -14.81 -22.29 22.28
CA SER A 5 -14.89 -20.84 22.07
C SER A 5 -13.67 -20.07 22.59
N LEU A 6 -12.94 -20.62 23.58
CA LEU A 6 -11.73 -19.99 24.15
C LEU A 6 -10.48 -20.29 23.31
N LEU A 7 -10.39 -21.51 22.76
CA LEU A 7 -9.35 -21.88 21.78
C LEU A 7 -9.50 -21.13 20.45
N LEU A 8 -10.74 -20.89 20.00
CA LEU A 8 -11.02 -20.03 18.83
C LEU A 8 -10.75 -18.55 19.11
N LEU A 9 -10.89 -18.06 20.36
CA LEU A 9 -10.51 -16.68 20.71
C LEU A 9 -8.98 -16.49 20.68
N CYS A 10 -8.21 -17.46 21.17
CA CYS A 10 -6.73 -17.36 21.19
C CYS A 10 -6.09 -17.45 19.81
N SER A 11 -6.65 -18.20 18.86
CA SER A 11 -6.15 -18.22 17.47
C SER A 11 -6.51 -16.97 16.67
N HIS A 12 -7.51 -16.18 17.10
CA HIS A 12 -8.00 -15.00 16.38
C HIS A 12 -7.67 -13.66 17.04
N LEU A 13 -7.10 -13.66 18.25
CA LEU A 13 -6.53 -12.48 18.90
C LEU A 13 -5.40 -11.82 18.07
N LEU A 14 -4.95 -12.47 17.00
CA LEU A 14 -3.76 -12.14 16.20
C LEU A 14 -4.04 -11.94 14.70
N ALA A 15 -5.31 -11.90 14.27
CA ALA A 15 -5.67 -11.87 12.85
C ALA A 15 -5.31 -10.57 12.10
N ALA A 16 -4.85 -9.53 12.80
CA ALA A 16 -4.10 -8.45 12.18
C ALA A 16 -3.29 -7.74 13.26
N GLN A 17 -2.01 -8.08 13.42
CA GLN A 17 -1.11 -7.34 14.30
C GLN A 17 -0.84 -5.97 13.69
N ARG A 18 -1.75 -5.02 13.99
CA ARG A 18 -1.61 -3.63 13.60
C ARG A 18 -0.70 -2.95 14.59
N LEU A 19 0.31 -2.25 14.07
CA LEU A 19 1.12 -1.35 14.88
C LEU A 19 0.21 -0.25 15.45
N SER A 20 0.37 0.06 16.74
CA SER A 20 -0.43 1.11 17.38
C SER A 20 0.08 2.52 17.07
N HIS A 21 1.30 2.61 16.51
CA HIS A 21 1.98 3.86 16.14
C HIS A 21 2.98 3.63 14.98
N PRO A 22 3.41 4.69 14.27
CA PRO A 22 4.57 4.66 13.40
C PRO A 22 5.83 4.23 14.17
N LEU A 23 6.83 3.61 13.53
CA LEU A 23 8.13 3.37 14.17
C LEU A 23 8.96 4.65 14.23
N HIS A 24 8.81 5.54 13.25
CA HIS A 24 9.52 6.82 13.22
C HIS A 24 8.74 7.89 13.98
N ALA A 25 9.34 8.51 14.99
CA ALA A 25 8.75 9.67 15.64
C ALA A 25 8.61 10.83 14.64
N GLU A 26 7.44 11.48 14.60
CA GLU A 26 7.15 12.50 13.60
C GLU A 26 8.05 13.75 13.73
N ALA A 27 8.53 14.24 12.59
CA ALA A 27 9.05 15.60 12.43
C ALA A 27 8.09 16.39 11.52
N PRO A 28 7.79 17.68 11.80
CA PRO A 28 6.99 18.52 10.93
C PRO A 28 7.60 18.64 9.53
N ARG A 29 6.70 18.80 8.56
CA ARG A 29 6.95 18.97 7.12
C ARG A 29 7.85 20.17 6.83
N THR A 30 9.17 20.03 6.85
CA THR A 30 10.00 21.15 6.36
C THR A 30 11.20 20.85 5.50
N GLU A 31 11.76 19.64 5.41
CA GLU A 31 12.90 19.45 4.50
C GLU A 31 12.85 18.13 3.73
N ARG A 32 13.14 18.25 2.43
CA ARG A 32 13.33 17.13 1.51
C ARG A 32 14.51 16.32 2.04
N ARG A 33 14.24 15.16 2.64
CA ARG A 33 15.30 14.25 3.12
C ARG A 33 16.23 13.98 1.93
N ALA A 34 17.51 14.30 2.07
CA ALA A 34 18.51 13.98 1.06
C ALA A 34 18.50 12.48 0.76
N ALA A 35 19.10 12.08 -0.36
CA ALA A 35 19.44 10.67 -0.60
C ALA A 35 20.05 10.06 0.68
N PRO A 36 19.82 8.76 0.96
CA PRO A 36 20.31 8.19 2.20
C PRO A 36 21.81 8.47 2.26
N ALA A 37 22.28 8.99 3.40
CA ALA A 37 23.72 9.11 3.60
C ALA A 37 24.29 7.70 3.40
N LEU A 38 25.41 7.57 2.67
CA LEU A 38 26.14 6.31 2.63
C LEU A 38 26.52 5.98 4.08
N PHE A 39 25.81 5.02 4.68
CA PHE A 39 26.14 4.52 5.99
C PHE A 39 27.44 3.72 5.88
N PRO A 40 28.29 3.76 6.91
CA PRO A 40 29.42 2.84 6.95
C PRO A 40 28.90 1.39 6.92
N ASP A 41 29.68 0.50 6.30
CA ASP A 41 29.37 -0.94 6.23
C ASP A 41 29.10 -1.52 7.63
N THR A 42 29.71 -0.99 8.69
CA THR A 42 29.41 -1.35 10.08
C THR A 42 28.72 -0.20 10.83
N LEU A 43 27.47 -0.41 11.22
CA LEU A 43 26.75 0.48 12.13
C LEU A 43 27.14 0.17 13.58
N ARG A 44 27.79 1.12 14.24
CA ARG A 44 28.09 1.03 15.68
C ARG A 44 26.93 1.57 16.50
N ILE A 45 26.39 0.74 17.40
CA ILE A 45 25.24 1.05 18.25
C ILE A 45 25.66 1.10 19.72
N LEU A 46 25.30 2.16 20.43
CA LEU A 46 25.43 2.23 21.89
C LEU A 46 24.07 2.02 22.53
N ALA A 47 23.94 1.01 23.39
CA ALA A 47 22.71 0.71 24.11
C ALA A 47 22.87 0.91 25.61
N ILE A 48 21.83 1.48 26.23
CA ILE A 48 21.68 1.60 27.69
C ILE A 48 20.35 0.99 28.12
N MET A 49 20.30 0.55 29.37
CA MET A 49 19.11 0.01 30.00
C MET A 49 18.61 1.00 31.06
N VAL A 50 17.32 1.35 31.02
CA VAL A 50 16.70 2.29 31.95
C VAL A 50 15.49 1.68 32.63
N GLN A 51 15.32 2.01 33.90
CA GLN A 51 14.15 1.63 34.68
C GLN A 51 13.60 2.85 35.41
N PHE A 52 12.43 2.72 36.00
CA PHE A 52 11.67 3.84 36.56
C PHE A 52 11.64 3.77 38.08
N GLN A 53 11.05 4.77 38.73
CA GLN A 53 10.69 4.63 40.14
C GLN A 53 9.64 3.52 40.28
N THR A 54 9.81 2.64 41.28
CA THR A 54 8.89 1.52 41.48
C THR A 54 7.47 2.01 41.75
N ASP A 55 6.50 1.36 41.13
CA ASP A 55 5.09 1.66 41.33
C ASP A 55 4.20 0.41 41.15
N ALA A 56 2.89 0.60 41.28
CA ALA A 56 1.88 -0.43 41.12
C ALA A 56 0.68 0.08 40.28
N ASP A 57 0.94 1.03 39.37
CA ASP A 57 -0.08 1.60 38.48
C ASP A 57 -0.50 0.55 37.46
N SER A 58 -1.73 0.05 37.57
CA SER A 58 -2.23 -1.02 36.71
C SER A 58 -2.41 -0.61 35.23
N ARG A 59 -2.15 0.65 34.89
CA ARG A 59 -2.20 1.17 33.52
C ARG A 59 -0.85 1.07 32.80
N THR A 60 0.19 0.60 33.48
CA THR A 60 1.50 0.22 32.92
C THR A 60 1.76 -1.25 33.20
N SER A 61 2.52 -1.91 32.33
CA SER A 61 2.98 -3.28 32.50
C SER A 61 4.19 -3.35 33.42
N GLY A 62 4.15 -4.23 34.43
CA GLY A 62 5.23 -4.38 35.41
C GLY A 62 5.16 -3.37 36.55
N ASN A 63 6.27 -3.21 37.27
CA ASN A 63 6.39 -2.29 38.42
C ASN A 63 7.43 -1.17 38.19
N GLY A 64 7.83 -0.99 36.92
CA GLY A 64 8.87 -0.05 36.52
C GLY A 64 10.31 -0.54 36.71
N GLN A 65 10.56 -1.79 37.11
CA GLN A 65 11.89 -2.42 37.15
C GLN A 65 12.02 -3.50 36.09
N PHE A 66 13.25 -3.80 35.65
CA PHE A 66 13.51 -4.93 34.74
C PHE A 66 13.16 -6.26 35.40
N ASP A 67 12.62 -7.20 34.63
CA ASP A 67 12.38 -8.57 35.10
C ASP A 67 13.66 -9.41 35.05
N LEU A 68 14.35 -9.48 36.19
CA LEU A 68 15.55 -10.30 36.36
C LEU A 68 15.26 -11.68 36.95
N THR A 69 13.99 -12.10 36.97
CA THR A 69 13.62 -13.41 37.54
C THR A 69 14.01 -14.54 36.59
N ALA A 70 14.70 -15.54 37.11
CA ALA A 70 14.95 -16.76 36.34
C ALA A 70 13.66 -17.57 36.23
N THR A 71 13.27 -17.94 35.01
CA THR A 71 12.07 -18.75 34.76
C THR A 71 12.38 -20.09 34.08
N ASP A 72 11.53 -21.08 34.34
CA ASP A 72 11.50 -22.38 33.65
C ASP A 72 10.46 -22.42 32.52
N GLU A 73 9.67 -21.35 32.37
CA GLU A 73 8.61 -21.24 31.39
C GLU A 73 9.15 -21.20 29.96
N ARG A 74 8.70 -22.13 29.11
CA ARG A 74 9.15 -22.22 27.71
C ARG A 74 8.36 -21.24 26.84
N ILE A 75 8.84 -20.01 26.81
CA ILE A 75 8.34 -18.92 25.97
C ILE A 75 9.50 -18.26 25.23
N ILE A 76 9.18 -17.48 24.19
CA ILE A 76 10.13 -16.56 23.58
C ILE A 76 10.49 -15.45 24.57
N ASP A 77 11.72 -14.94 24.47
CA ASP A 77 12.24 -13.83 25.27
C ASP A 77 11.93 -13.92 26.79
N PRO A 78 12.20 -15.06 27.43
CA PRO A 78 11.98 -15.28 28.86
C PRO A 78 12.97 -14.44 29.69
N PRO A 79 12.59 -13.97 30.90
CA PRO A 79 13.54 -13.36 31.83
C PRO A 79 14.59 -14.38 32.31
N PRO A 80 15.79 -13.94 32.75
CA PRO A 80 16.14 -12.57 33.14
C PRO A 80 16.49 -11.64 31.96
N HIS A 81 15.91 -10.45 31.94
CA HIS A 81 16.17 -9.40 30.94
C HIS A 81 17.34 -8.50 31.34
N ASP A 82 18.53 -9.09 31.41
CA ASP A 82 19.77 -8.38 31.73
C ASP A 82 20.50 -7.85 30.48
N SER A 83 21.70 -7.29 30.67
CA SER A 83 22.49 -6.77 29.55
C SER A 83 22.96 -7.85 28.57
N ALA A 84 23.07 -9.12 28.99
CA ALA A 84 23.43 -10.21 28.10
C ALA A 84 22.25 -10.58 27.20
N TYR A 85 21.03 -10.57 27.73
CA TYR A 85 19.79 -10.68 26.95
C TYR A 85 19.68 -9.58 25.88
N VAL A 86 19.93 -8.32 26.23
CA VAL A 86 19.95 -7.21 25.25
C VAL A 86 21.05 -7.41 24.20
N ALA A 87 22.23 -7.88 24.61
CA ALA A 87 23.33 -8.18 23.67
C ALA A 87 22.98 -9.31 22.69
N ASP A 88 22.16 -10.29 23.12
CA ASP A 88 21.70 -11.39 22.28
C ASP A 88 20.76 -10.93 21.16
N HIS A 89 19.89 -9.94 21.41
CA HIS A 89 19.10 -9.30 20.36
C HIS A 89 19.96 -8.53 19.35
N PHE A 90 21.03 -7.87 19.80
CA PHE A 90 21.96 -7.23 18.86
C PHE A 90 22.79 -8.23 18.05
N ARG A 91 23.07 -9.41 18.61
CA ARG A 91 23.66 -10.52 17.86
C ARG A 91 22.70 -10.99 16.76
N PHE A 92 21.42 -11.15 17.07
CA PHE A 92 20.40 -11.42 16.05
C PHE A 92 20.41 -10.34 14.96
N ALA A 93 20.39 -9.06 15.34
CA ALA A 93 20.42 -7.96 14.39
C ALA A 93 21.66 -8.01 13.48
N ASN A 94 22.84 -8.30 14.00
CA ASN A 94 24.04 -8.46 13.17
C ASN A 94 23.92 -9.62 12.18
N ASN A 95 23.39 -10.76 12.62
CA ASN A 95 23.17 -11.92 11.75
C ASN A 95 22.13 -11.61 10.65
N TYR A 96 21.02 -10.97 11.02
CA TYR A 96 19.99 -10.49 10.09
C TYR A 96 20.57 -9.56 9.02
N TYR A 97 21.22 -8.47 9.43
CA TYR A 97 21.75 -7.45 8.51
C TYR A 97 22.87 -8.00 7.63
N SER A 98 23.78 -8.80 8.17
CA SER A 98 24.87 -9.37 7.37
C SER A 98 24.37 -10.38 6.34
N ARG A 99 23.29 -11.12 6.62
CA ARG A 99 22.65 -12.04 5.67
C ARG A 99 21.83 -11.30 4.61
N ALA A 100 20.86 -10.50 5.04
CA ALA A 100 19.94 -9.79 4.14
C ALA A 100 20.63 -8.78 3.21
N SER A 101 21.81 -8.27 3.60
CA SER A 101 22.61 -7.35 2.80
C SER A 101 23.66 -8.02 1.91
N ASN A 102 23.77 -9.36 1.92
CA ASN A 102 24.87 -10.09 1.29
C ASN A 102 26.25 -9.61 1.77
N GLN A 103 26.44 -9.52 3.11
CA GLN A 103 27.68 -9.11 3.77
C GLN A 103 28.11 -7.66 3.49
N LYS A 104 27.16 -6.76 3.24
CA LYS A 104 27.42 -5.32 3.00
C LYS A 104 27.11 -4.43 4.19
N GLN A 105 26.26 -4.89 5.10
CA GLN A 105 25.86 -4.17 6.30
C GLN A 105 26.01 -5.07 7.53
N PHE A 106 26.72 -4.55 8.54
CA PHE A 106 26.99 -5.19 9.82
C PHE A 106 26.50 -4.30 10.96
N VAL A 107 26.20 -4.93 12.10
CA VAL A 107 25.81 -4.25 13.34
C VAL A 107 26.81 -4.61 14.43
N ALA A 108 27.41 -3.59 15.03
CA ALA A 108 28.31 -3.74 16.17
C ALA A 108 27.77 -2.96 17.36
N ALA A 109 27.14 -3.66 18.31
CA ALA A 109 26.53 -3.03 19.48
C ALA A 109 27.43 -3.12 20.72
N THR A 110 27.37 -2.08 21.56
CA THR A 110 27.92 -2.08 22.92
C THR A 110 26.78 -1.79 23.89
N VAL A 111 26.52 -2.72 24.82
CA VAL A 111 25.51 -2.56 25.88
C VAL A 111 26.20 -2.14 27.17
N LEU A 112 25.85 -0.97 27.71
CA LEU A 112 26.36 -0.53 29.01
C LEU A 112 25.57 -1.22 30.13
N GLY A 113 26.17 -2.25 30.74
CA GLY A 113 25.44 -3.20 31.59
C GLY A 113 24.87 -2.69 32.93
N ARG A 114 25.07 -1.41 33.30
CA ARG A 114 24.39 -0.83 34.47
C ARG A 114 23.01 -0.32 34.08
N VAL A 115 21.99 -0.84 34.76
CA VAL A 115 20.62 -0.33 34.68
C VAL A 115 20.53 1.04 35.36
N ILE A 116 19.95 2.02 34.67
CA ILE A 116 19.83 3.40 35.12
C ILE A 116 18.41 3.64 35.63
N THR A 117 18.25 3.97 36.91
CA THR A 117 16.95 4.36 37.46
C THR A 117 16.67 5.84 37.19
N LEU A 118 15.63 6.14 36.41
CA LEU A 118 15.14 7.49 36.11
C LEU A 118 14.31 8.06 37.27
N LYS A 119 14.12 9.38 37.28
CA LYS A 119 13.53 10.11 38.43
C LYS A 119 12.04 9.90 38.63
N LYS A 120 11.29 9.53 37.58
CA LYS A 120 9.82 9.42 37.63
C LYS A 120 9.35 7.98 37.45
N GLN A 121 8.05 7.77 37.67
CA GLN A 121 7.38 6.51 37.34
C GLN A 121 7.23 6.39 35.81
N MET A 122 7.06 5.17 35.30
CA MET A 122 6.98 4.90 33.85
C MET A 122 5.89 5.73 33.18
N LYS A 123 4.71 5.80 33.80
CA LYS A 123 3.54 6.54 33.30
C LYS A 123 3.80 8.02 33.02
N ASP A 124 4.76 8.64 33.72
CA ASP A 124 5.05 10.07 33.61
C ASP A 124 5.89 10.38 32.36
N TYR A 125 6.41 9.35 31.69
CA TYR A 125 7.09 9.44 30.40
C TYR A 125 6.21 8.97 29.23
N ALA A 126 5.00 8.47 29.51
CA ALA A 126 4.06 8.05 28.48
C ALA A 126 3.68 9.24 27.57
N PRO A 127 3.61 9.05 26.24
CA PRO A 127 3.40 10.13 25.28
C PRO A 127 1.93 10.58 25.19
N ILE A 128 1.34 10.99 26.32
CA ILE A 128 -0.02 11.53 26.38
C ILE A 128 -0.02 12.92 25.74
N GLY A 129 -0.72 13.06 24.60
CA GLY A 129 -0.80 14.34 23.88
C GLY A 129 0.44 14.69 23.04
N GLY A 130 1.33 13.72 22.81
CA GLY A 130 2.51 13.86 21.93
C GLY A 130 3.77 13.24 22.52
N ASN A 131 4.85 13.19 21.72
CA ASN A 131 6.07 12.47 22.05
C ASN A 131 7.07 13.23 22.96
N LEU A 132 6.73 14.45 23.42
CA LEU A 132 7.63 15.26 24.25
C LEU A 132 8.01 14.59 25.59
N PRO A 133 7.10 13.93 26.34
CA PRO A 133 7.47 13.22 27.57
C PRO A 133 8.49 12.11 27.33
N LEU A 134 8.34 11.36 26.24
CA LEU A 134 9.28 10.29 25.88
C LEU A 134 10.63 10.85 25.40
N ALA A 135 10.64 11.96 24.66
CA ALA A 135 11.88 12.67 24.33
C ALA A 135 12.59 13.20 25.58
N ALA A 136 11.84 13.68 26.58
CA ALA A 136 12.42 14.08 27.87
C ALA A 136 13.02 12.90 28.65
N MET A 137 12.42 11.70 28.54
CA MET A 137 13.02 10.46 29.06
C MET A 137 14.39 10.19 28.43
N ILE A 138 14.49 10.32 27.11
CA ILE A 138 15.73 10.13 26.36
C ILE A 138 16.82 11.12 26.82
N ASP A 139 16.48 12.41 26.95
CA ASP A 139 17.40 13.45 27.44
C ASP A 139 17.91 13.14 28.86
N GLU A 140 17.02 12.69 29.75
CA GLU A 140 17.37 12.29 31.11
C GLU A 140 18.28 11.05 31.12
N ALA A 141 17.93 10.03 30.35
CA ALA A 141 18.65 8.76 30.27
C ALA A 141 20.11 8.95 29.84
N TRP A 142 20.35 9.70 28.77
CA TRP A 142 21.71 9.92 28.27
C TRP A 142 22.55 10.80 29.20
N LYS A 143 21.96 11.82 29.83
CA LYS A 143 22.65 12.62 30.86
C LYS A 143 23.01 11.80 32.09
N ALA A 144 22.17 10.83 32.46
CA ALA A 144 22.45 9.89 33.54
C ALA A 144 23.54 8.89 33.14
N ALA A 145 23.50 8.34 31.92
CA ALA A 145 24.52 7.44 31.40
C ALA A 145 25.91 8.10 31.41
N ASP A 146 26.03 9.30 30.86
CA ASP A 146 27.30 10.05 30.85
C ASP A 146 27.80 10.44 32.26
N SER A 147 26.90 10.58 33.24
CA SER A 147 27.30 10.74 34.64
C SER A 147 27.88 9.46 35.25
N LEU A 148 27.36 8.30 34.83
CA LEU A 148 27.78 6.98 35.32
C LEU A 148 29.04 6.44 34.63
N TYR A 149 29.31 6.91 33.43
CA TYR A 149 30.45 6.51 32.58
C TYR A 149 31.25 7.74 32.13
N PRO A 150 31.93 8.45 33.05
CA PRO A 150 32.69 9.64 32.69
C PRO A 150 33.82 9.30 31.73
N GLY A 151 33.95 10.08 30.64
CA GLY A 151 34.98 9.88 29.61
C GLY A 151 34.69 8.75 28.61
N PHE A 152 33.46 8.21 28.60
CA PHE A 152 33.07 7.23 27.59
C PHE A 152 33.04 7.86 26.18
N PRO A 153 33.58 7.19 25.13
CA PRO A 153 33.73 7.78 23.80
C PRO A 153 32.43 7.66 22.98
N PHE A 154 31.41 8.44 23.35
CA PHE A 154 30.10 8.45 22.68
C PHE A 154 30.18 8.75 21.18
N GLU A 155 31.17 9.52 20.74
CA GLU A 155 31.39 9.91 19.34
C GLU A 155 31.73 8.75 18.40
N GLN A 156 32.02 7.55 18.93
CA GLN A 156 32.31 6.35 18.13
C GLN A 156 31.06 5.63 17.61
N TYR A 157 29.86 6.04 18.04
CA TYR A 157 28.60 5.36 17.75
C TYR A 157 27.71 6.20 16.83
N GLY A 158 27.10 5.53 15.85
CA GLY A 158 26.19 6.16 14.87
C GLY A 158 24.73 6.15 15.31
N MET A 159 24.35 5.13 16.08
CA MET A 159 23.00 4.96 16.61
C MET A 159 23.04 4.73 18.12
N PHE A 160 22.03 5.26 18.79
CA PHE A 160 21.88 5.20 20.24
C PHE A 160 20.57 4.50 20.58
N ALA A 161 20.57 3.60 21.56
CA ALA A 161 19.42 2.80 21.95
C ALA A 161 19.17 2.86 23.46
N VAL A 162 17.91 3.02 23.84
CA VAL A 162 17.43 2.96 25.21
C VAL A 162 16.45 1.80 25.31
N PHE A 163 16.82 0.78 26.07
CA PHE A 163 15.90 -0.29 26.47
C PHE A 163 15.26 0.10 27.80
N HIS A 164 13.94 0.13 27.88
CA HIS A 164 13.23 0.48 29.11
C HIS A 164 12.58 -0.75 29.76
N ALA A 165 12.53 -0.78 31.09
CA ALA A 165 11.75 -1.77 31.84
C ALA A 165 10.25 -1.72 31.47
N GLY A 166 9.57 -2.86 31.52
CA GLY A 166 8.16 -3.00 31.14
C GLY A 166 7.96 -3.42 29.68
N VAL A 167 6.68 -3.60 29.32
CA VAL A 167 6.25 -4.09 28.00
C VAL A 167 6.01 -2.93 27.04
N GLY A 168 6.27 -3.16 25.75
CA GLY A 168 6.01 -2.20 24.68
C GLY A 168 4.53 -1.94 24.40
N LYS A 169 4.23 -0.74 23.92
CA LYS A 169 2.89 -0.34 23.45
C LYS A 169 2.71 -0.57 21.95
N ASP A 170 3.41 -1.54 21.38
CA ASP A 170 3.64 -1.59 19.94
C ASP A 170 2.47 -2.16 19.14
N ILE A 171 1.60 -2.94 19.77
CA ILE A 171 0.41 -3.54 19.15
C ILE A 171 -0.88 -2.81 19.52
N ASP A 172 -1.83 -2.68 18.57
CA ASP A 172 -3.15 -2.11 18.85
C ASP A 172 -4.05 -3.09 19.59
N LEU A 173 -3.89 -3.11 20.92
CA LEU A 173 -4.72 -3.91 21.82
C LEU A 173 -6.19 -3.48 21.81
N ARG A 174 -6.52 -2.24 21.44
CA ARG A 174 -7.94 -1.82 21.36
C ARG A 174 -8.63 -2.48 20.19
N ALA A 175 -7.95 -2.57 19.05
CA ALA A 175 -8.45 -3.31 17.90
C ALA A 175 -8.59 -4.80 18.22
N ALA A 176 -7.64 -5.38 18.96
CA ALA A 176 -7.63 -6.82 19.26
C ALA A 176 -8.58 -7.24 20.41
N LEU A 177 -8.65 -6.45 21.49
CA LEU A 177 -9.37 -6.78 22.73
C LEU A 177 -10.61 -5.92 22.99
N GLY A 178 -10.82 -4.85 22.21
CA GLY A 178 -11.83 -3.83 22.48
C GLY A 178 -11.43 -2.80 23.55
N TYR A 179 -10.30 -3.00 24.24
CA TYR A 179 -9.73 -2.07 25.21
C TYR A 179 -8.21 -2.27 25.33
N ASP A 180 -7.52 -1.27 25.88
CA ASP A 180 -6.08 -1.35 26.16
C ASP A 180 -5.88 -1.49 27.67
N PRO A 181 -5.40 -2.65 28.18
CA PRO A 181 -5.19 -2.88 29.62
C PRO A 181 -4.08 -2.00 30.19
N THR A 182 -3.07 -1.65 29.38
CA THR A 182 -1.87 -0.92 29.83
C THR A 182 -1.60 0.30 28.95
N PRO A 183 -2.55 1.28 28.91
CA PRO A 183 -2.51 2.39 27.97
C PRO A 183 -1.36 3.39 28.19
N LEU A 184 -0.63 3.25 29.30
CA LEU A 184 0.52 4.09 29.66
C LEU A 184 1.85 3.36 29.46
N ASP A 185 1.86 2.17 28.86
CA ASP A 185 3.07 1.54 28.34
C ASP A 185 3.77 2.50 27.35
N LEU A 186 5.10 2.43 27.29
CA LEU A 186 5.88 3.28 26.39
C LEU A 186 5.97 2.61 25.01
N PRO A 187 5.73 3.34 23.91
CA PRO A 187 5.86 2.80 22.56
C PRO A 187 7.32 2.67 22.12
N SER A 188 7.62 1.70 21.26
CA SER A 188 8.92 1.66 20.59
C SER A 188 8.98 2.73 19.50
N LEU A 189 9.98 3.61 19.54
CA LEU A 189 10.09 4.72 18.59
C LEU A 189 11.55 5.03 18.27
N TYR A 190 11.82 5.23 16.98
CA TYR A 190 13.04 5.85 16.50
C TYR A 190 12.89 7.37 16.42
N PHE A 191 13.67 8.06 17.26
CA PHE A 191 13.81 9.51 17.25
C PHE A 191 15.04 9.93 16.44
N SER A 192 14.79 10.38 15.21
CA SER A 192 15.81 11.05 14.40
C SER A 192 16.20 12.42 14.98
N PHE A 193 17.28 13.01 14.48
CA PHE A 193 17.67 14.38 14.81
C PHE A 193 16.53 15.37 14.55
N ASP A 194 15.84 15.24 13.42
CA ASP A 194 14.74 16.13 13.04
C ASP A 194 13.53 15.97 13.95
N ALA A 195 13.24 14.74 14.39
CA ALA A 195 12.18 14.46 15.35
C ALA A 195 12.51 15.05 16.74
N LEU A 196 13.75 14.90 17.21
CA LEU A 196 14.16 15.53 18.47
C LEU A 196 14.17 17.07 18.36
N ARG A 197 14.61 17.61 17.23
CA ARG A 197 14.61 19.05 16.96
C ARG A 197 13.19 19.63 16.89
N SER A 198 12.22 18.89 16.37
CA SER A 198 10.84 19.35 16.35
C SER A 198 10.24 19.44 17.76
N LEU A 199 10.62 18.52 18.65
CA LEU A 199 10.11 18.43 20.01
C LEU A 199 10.83 19.42 20.95
N PHE A 200 12.15 19.57 20.84
CA PHE A 200 12.94 20.45 21.70
C PHE A 200 13.13 21.87 21.15
N GLY A 201 12.71 22.13 19.91
CA GLY A 201 12.77 23.43 19.25
C GLY A 201 13.96 23.59 18.29
N SER A 202 13.89 24.63 17.45
CA SER A 202 14.83 24.85 16.33
C SER A 202 16.29 25.08 16.74
N SER A 203 16.56 25.42 18.00
CA SER A 203 17.91 25.56 18.56
C SER A 203 18.53 24.23 19.02
N PHE A 204 17.78 23.13 18.96
CA PHE A 204 18.28 21.81 19.29
C PHE A 204 19.41 21.40 18.34
N THR A 205 20.54 20.98 18.92
CA THR A 205 21.77 20.58 18.20
C THR A 205 22.23 19.18 18.61
N GLY A 206 21.32 18.40 19.21
CA GLY A 206 21.60 17.12 19.87
C GLY A 206 21.53 17.22 21.40
N ILE A 207 21.31 16.08 22.05
CA ILE A 207 21.24 15.98 23.51
C ILE A 207 22.61 16.27 24.08
N THR A 208 22.67 17.27 24.95
CA THR A 208 23.93 17.70 25.57
C THR A 208 24.24 16.80 26.77
N LEU A 209 25.39 16.15 26.70
CA LEU A 209 25.96 15.33 27.77
C LEU A 209 26.58 16.24 28.86
N LYS A 210 26.77 15.74 30.08
CA LYS A 210 27.32 16.52 31.20
C LYS A 210 28.83 16.63 31.17
N ASN A 211 29.51 15.55 30.79
CA ASN A 211 30.96 15.34 30.89
C ASN A 211 31.61 15.17 29.50
N SER A 212 30.84 15.20 28.42
CA SER A 212 31.32 15.11 27.04
C SER A 212 30.84 16.29 26.20
N SER A 213 31.67 16.77 25.28
CA SER A 213 31.30 17.79 24.29
C SER A 213 30.50 17.21 23.12
N PHE A 214 30.46 15.89 22.98
CA PHE A 214 29.64 15.22 21.98
C PHE A 214 28.14 15.42 22.30
N LYS A 215 27.33 15.50 21.25
CA LYS A 215 25.88 15.65 21.36
C LYS A 215 25.20 14.48 20.67
N ILE A 216 24.32 13.79 21.39
CA ILE A 216 23.62 12.63 20.86
C ILE A 216 22.53 13.10 19.88
N PRO A 217 22.57 12.69 18.60
CA PRO A 217 21.70 13.24 17.58
C PRO A 217 20.43 12.41 17.33
N ASN A 218 20.38 11.15 17.75
CA ASN A 218 19.25 10.25 17.53
C ASN A 218 19.12 9.29 18.71
N THR A 219 17.98 8.64 18.88
CA THR A 219 17.81 7.53 19.83
C THR A 219 16.65 6.64 19.41
N VAL A 220 16.81 5.32 19.46
CA VAL A 220 15.69 4.38 19.49
C VAL A 220 15.30 4.08 20.93
N VAL A 221 14.00 4.02 21.21
CA VAL A 221 13.43 3.50 22.45
C VAL A 221 12.79 2.16 22.15
N LEU A 222 13.14 1.13 22.94
CA LEU A 222 12.58 -0.22 22.87
C LEU A 222 12.25 -0.70 24.30
N PRO A 223 11.26 -1.57 24.50
CA PRO A 223 10.99 -2.18 25.80
C PRO A 223 11.99 -3.30 26.13
N GLU A 224 11.90 -3.83 27.34
CA GLU A 224 12.63 -5.05 27.71
C GLU A 224 12.04 -6.27 27.00
N THR A 225 10.73 -6.29 26.76
CA THR A 225 10.02 -7.41 26.16
C THR A 225 8.69 -6.99 25.52
N GLU A 226 8.22 -7.78 24.55
CA GLU A 226 6.86 -7.71 24.01
C GLU A 226 5.95 -8.82 24.59
N VAL A 227 6.50 -9.71 25.42
CA VAL A 227 5.71 -10.75 26.08
C VAL A 227 4.81 -10.11 27.12
N ARG A 228 3.49 -10.28 26.94
CA ARG A 228 2.47 -9.70 27.82
C ARG A 228 1.64 -10.79 28.49
N ARG A 229 1.41 -10.63 29.80
CA ARG A 229 0.38 -11.39 30.53
C ARG A 229 -0.91 -10.56 30.59
N ILE A 230 -1.97 -11.06 29.97
CA ILE A 230 -3.28 -10.41 29.91
C ILE A 230 -4.22 -11.15 30.86
N PRO A 231 -4.78 -10.50 31.90
CA PRO A 231 -5.74 -11.12 32.79
C PRO A 231 -6.97 -11.62 32.03
N GLY A 232 -7.30 -12.91 32.18
CA GLY A 232 -8.42 -13.56 31.49
C GLY A 232 -9.36 -14.31 32.43
N VAL A 233 -10.57 -14.63 31.94
CA VAL A 233 -11.52 -15.47 32.69
C VAL A 233 -11.00 -16.92 32.66
N GLY A 234 -10.44 -17.37 33.79
CA GLY A 234 -9.85 -18.70 33.94
C GLY A 234 -8.32 -18.73 34.09
N GLY A 235 -7.68 -17.56 34.14
CA GLY A 235 -6.23 -17.41 34.28
C GLY A 235 -5.67 -16.39 33.29
N ASP A 236 -4.41 -16.01 33.46
CA ASP A 236 -3.73 -15.10 32.54
C ASP A 236 -3.47 -15.77 31.18
N ILE A 237 -3.74 -15.04 30.10
CA ILE A 237 -3.35 -15.40 28.75
C ILE A 237 -1.98 -14.77 28.48
N VAL A 238 -1.01 -15.55 28.03
CA VAL A 238 0.32 -15.04 27.66
C VAL A 238 0.36 -14.78 26.16
N LEU A 239 0.43 -13.50 25.79
CA LEU A 239 0.72 -13.07 24.43
C LEU A 239 2.24 -13.11 24.23
N LYS A 240 2.70 -13.99 23.34
CA LYS A 240 4.12 -14.29 23.10
C LYS A 240 4.58 -13.55 21.85
N LEU A 241 5.05 -12.32 22.01
CA LEU A 241 5.67 -11.56 20.93
C LEU A 241 7.16 -11.38 21.24
N GLY A 242 7.99 -11.52 20.21
CA GLY A 242 9.43 -11.35 20.27
C GLY A 242 9.86 -9.94 19.90
N LEU A 243 11.02 -9.52 20.41
CA LEU A 243 11.54 -8.16 20.26
C LEU A 243 12.35 -7.95 18.96
N ASN A 244 12.83 -9.02 18.34
CA ASN A 244 13.78 -8.98 17.22
C ASN A 244 13.27 -8.16 16.03
N GLY A 245 12.02 -8.35 15.63
CA GLY A 245 11.42 -7.64 14.51
C GLY A 245 11.41 -6.12 14.70
N LEU A 246 11.01 -5.65 15.88
CA LEU A 246 11.03 -4.22 16.25
C LEU A 246 12.45 -3.65 16.25
N LEU A 247 13.43 -4.40 16.79
CA LEU A 247 14.82 -3.97 16.81
C LEU A 247 15.37 -3.80 15.39
N VAL A 248 15.21 -4.81 14.52
CA VAL A 248 15.78 -4.73 13.17
C VAL A 248 15.07 -3.70 12.30
N ALA A 249 13.75 -3.53 12.42
CA ALA A 249 13.03 -2.47 11.73
C ALA A 249 13.44 -1.07 12.22
N SER A 250 13.67 -0.89 13.53
CA SER A 250 14.17 0.38 14.07
C SER A 250 15.57 0.73 13.57
N ILE A 251 16.45 -0.27 13.40
CA ILE A 251 17.74 -0.08 12.71
C ILE A 251 17.49 0.31 11.25
N GLY A 252 16.49 -0.27 10.58
CA GLY A 252 16.09 0.07 9.21
C GLY A 252 15.65 1.54 9.08
N SER A 253 14.86 2.02 10.03
CA SER A 253 14.48 3.44 10.14
C SER A 253 15.71 4.35 10.29
N HIS A 254 16.69 3.94 11.12
CA HIS A 254 17.94 4.67 11.29
C HIS A 254 18.73 4.73 9.98
N LEU A 255 18.83 3.61 9.27
CA LEU A 255 19.49 3.49 7.96
C LEU A 255 18.72 4.18 6.82
N GLY A 256 17.54 4.74 7.10
CA GLY A 256 16.84 5.63 6.19
C GLY A 256 15.70 5.00 5.40
N LEU A 257 15.23 3.82 5.81
CA LEU A 257 13.97 3.28 5.34
C LEU A 257 12.78 4.01 6.01
N PRO A 258 11.72 4.34 5.26
CA PRO A 258 10.45 4.78 5.82
C PRO A 258 9.59 3.58 6.24
N ASP A 259 8.57 3.84 7.04
CA ASP A 259 7.49 2.89 7.26
C ASP A 259 6.69 2.71 5.95
N LEU A 260 6.45 1.45 5.57
CA LEU A 260 5.75 1.05 4.35
C LEU A 260 4.34 0.52 4.60
N PHE A 261 3.85 0.60 5.84
CA PHE A 261 2.45 0.42 6.20
C PHE A 261 1.71 1.79 6.24
N ASP A 262 0.39 1.79 6.42
CA ASP A 262 -0.38 3.00 6.65
C ASP A 262 -0.14 3.53 8.07
N THR A 263 0.79 4.49 8.19
CA THR A 263 1.20 5.11 9.45
C THR A 263 0.09 5.86 10.19
N LYS A 264 -1.07 6.12 9.56
CA LYS A 264 -2.22 6.73 10.23
C LYS A 264 -3.14 5.71 10.89
N THR A 265 -3.20 4.49 10.35
CA THR A 265 -4.16 3.47 10.79
C THR A 265 -3.51 2.21 11.33
N GLY A 266 -2.19 2.06 11.18
CA GLY A 266 -1.43 0.85 11.53
C GLY A 266 -1.68 -0.33 10.58
N LYS A 267 -2.47 -0.13 9.52
CA LYS A 267 -2.79 -1.18 8.56
C LYS A 267 -1.60 -1.45 7.65
N THR A 268 -1.35 -2.73 7.38
CA THR A 268 -0.37 -3.16 6.39
C THR A 268 -0.66 -2.59 5.00
N ALA A 269 0.38 -2.39 4.21
CA ALA A 269 0.28 -1.95 2.83
C ALA A 269 1.21 -2.70 1.87
N ILE A 270 2.22 -3.42 2.36
CA ILE A 270 3.01 -4.36 1.56
C ILE A 270 3.00 -5.79 2.13
N GLY A 271 2.16 -6.07 3.12
CA GLY A 271 2.04 -7.40 3.73
C GLY A 271 3.32 -7.86 4.40
N ARG A 272 3.46 -9.18 4.54
CA ARG A 272 4.67 -9.85 5.06
C ARG A 272 5.80 -9.99 4.02
N PHE A 273 5.86 -9.11 3.02
CA PHE A 273 6.80 -9.25 1.88
C PHE A 273 8.03 -8.33 1.95
N GLY A 274 8.05 -7.37 2.87
CA GLY A 274 9.18 -6.45 3.11
C GLY A 274 9.24 -5.96 4.55
N LEU A 275 10.44 -5.69 5.06
CA LEU A 275 10.73 -5.47 6.47
C LEU A 275 9.88 -4.36 7.10
N MET A 276 9.73 -3.22 6.43
CA MET A 276 9.16 -2.00 7.01
C MET A 276 7.61 -1.95 7.03
N ASP A 277 6.95 -3.10 7.01
CA ASP A 277 5.51 -3.22 7.23
C ASP A 277 5.23 -3.80 8.63
N GLY A 278 4.17 -3.31 9.29
CA GLY A 278 3.78 -3.80 10.62
C GLY A 278 3.59 -5.32 10.70
N GLN A 279 3.06 -5.93 9.63
CA GLN A 279 2.86 -7.38 9.60
C GLN A 279 4.15 -8.16 9.44
N SER A 280 5.14 -7.59 8.74
CA SER A 280 6.49 -8.14 8.62
C SER A 280 7.24 -8.03 9.94
N ILE A 281 7.15 -6.88 10.62
CA ILE A 281 7.79 -6.63 11.92
C ILE A 281 7.39 -7.70 12.92
N PHE A 282 6.12 -8.10 12.93
CA PHE A 282 5.63 -9.18 13.78
C PHE A 282 5.43 -10.52 13.07
N SER A 283 6.07 -10.73 11.92
CA SER A 283 6.09 -12.04 11.27
C SER A 283 6.72 -13.08 12.21
N PHE A 284 6.14 -14.29 12.23
CA PHE A 284 6.44 -15.29 13.25
C PHE A 284 6.44 -14.71 14.68
N TYR A 285 5.41 -13.90 14.98
CA TYR A 285 5.22 -13.26 16.28
C TYR A 285 6.39 -12.35 16.70
N GLY A 286 7.06 -11.69 15.76
CA GLY A 286 8.17 -10.76 16.03
C GLY A 286 9.51 -11.44 16.30
N MET A 287 9.56 -12.77 16.24
CA MET A 287 10.79 -13.54 16.40
C MET A 287 11.79 -13.30 15.26
N ALA A 288 11.29 -13.26 14.02
CA ALA A 288 12.10 -13.13 12.82
C ALA A 288 11.27 -12.55 11.65
N PRO A 289 11.53 -11.29 11.25
CA PRO A 289 10.91 -10.71 10.07
C PRO A 289 11.55 -11.22 8.78
N PRO A 290 10.87 -11.07 7.61
CA PRO A 290 11.43 -11.44 6.32
C PRO A 290 12.60 -10.52 5.94
N GLU A 291 13.32 -10.87 4.88
CA GLU A 291 14.27 -9.92 4.29
C GLU A 291 13.56 -8.66 3.77
N PRO A 292 14.25 -7.49 3.70
CA PRO A 292 13.67 -6.30 3.09
C PRO A 292 13.29 -6.55 1.62
N SER A 293 12.23 -5.90 1.14
CA SER A 293 11.79 -5.93 -0.25
C SER A 293 12.87 -5.44 -1.21
N ALA A 294 12.70 -5.75 -2.50
CA ALA A 294 13.54 -5.21 -3.57
C ALA A 294 13.74 -3.69 -3.47
N TRP A 295 12.68 -2.93 -3.19
CA TRP A 295 12.78 -1.47 -3.07
C TRP A 295 13.61 -1.05 -1.86
N GLU A 296 13.40 -1.67 -0.69
CA GLU A 296 14.17 -1.39 0.53
C GLU A 296 15.66 -1.69 0.34
N LYS A 297 15.99 -2.83 -0.29
CA LYS A 297 17.37 -3.21 -0.59
C LYS A 297 18.06 -2.23 -1.56
N ILE A 298 17.35 -1.75 -2.58
CA ILE A 298 17.85 -0.70 -3.48
C ILE A 298 18.04 0.61 -2.75
N ARG A 299 17.08 1.01 -1.91
CA ARG A 299 17.10 2.24 -1.12
C ARG A 299 18.29 2.27 -0.15
N LEU A 300 18.66 1.13 0.43
CA LEU A 300 19.83 0.97 1.30
C LEU A 300 21.15 0.82 0.52
N GLY A 301 21.10 0.72 -0.80
CA GLY A 301 22.29 0.52 -1.64
C GLY A 301 22.85 -0.91 -1.61
N TRP A 302 22.09 -1.88 -1.08
CA TRP A 302 22.52 -3.28 -0.99
C TRP A 302 22.42 -4.00 -2.32
N THR A 303 21.55 -3.55 -3.22
CA THR A 303 21.47 -4.08 -4.59
C THR A 303 21.28 -2.96 -5.60
N THR A 304 21.78 -3.18 -6.82
CA THR A 304 21.58 -2.29 -7.96
C THR A 304 20.68 -3.00 -8.95
N PRO A 305 19.53 -2.42 -9.34
CA PRO A 305 18.61 -3.10 -10.22
C PRO A 305 19.14 -3.20 -11.65
N ILE A 306 18.83 -4.30 -12.33
CA ILE A 306 19.14 -4.53 -13.74
C ILE A 306 18.01 -3.93 -14.57
N GLU A 307 18.29 -2.88 -15.34
CA GLU A 307 17.27 -2.23 -16.17
C GLU A 307 16.86 -3.09 -17.38
N VAL A 308 15.56 -3.18 -17.63
CA VAL A 308 14.95 -3.93 -18.74
C VAL A 308 14.16 -2.94 -19.63
N PRO A 309 14.83 -2.22 -20.54
CA PRO A 309 14.21 -1.18 -21.35
C PRO A 309 13.42 -1.72 -22.56
N GLY A 310 13.55 -3.01 -22.87
CA GLY A 310 12.91 -3.69 -24.01
C GLY A 310 12.42 -5.09 -23.64
N ASN A 311 12.15 -5.91 -24.65
CA ASN A 311 11.78 -7.30 -24.42
C ASN A 311 12.94 -8.08 -23.82
N ALA A 312 12.67 -8.95 -22.85
CA ALA A 312 13.69 -9.76 -22.20
C ALA A 312 13.10 -11.05 -21.64
N MET A 313 13.93 -12.10 -21.60
CA MET A 313 13.68 -13.27 -20.77
C MET A 313 14.51 -13.12 -19.50
N LEU A 314 13.83 -13.06 -18.36
CA LEU A 314 14.45 -12.88 -17.06
C LEU A 314 14.85 -14.25 -16.48
N SER A 315 16.03 -14.30 -15.86
CA SER A 315 16.43 -15.37 -14.94
C SER A 315 16.51 -14.78 -13.55
N LEU A 316 15.68 -15.28 -12.65
CA LEU A 316 15.42 -14.74 -11.30
C LEU A 316 15.83 -15.79 -10.24
N PRO A 317 17.10 -15.83 -9.82
CA PRO A 317 17.44 -16.53 -8.58
C PRO A 317 16.70 -15.88 -7.40
N ALA A 318 16.28 -16.70 -6.44
CA ALA A 318 15.68 -16.22 -5.21
C ALA A 318 16.65 -15.30 -4.45
N ALA A 319 16.12 -14.28 -3.78
CA ALA A 319 16.88 -13.51 -2.80
C ALA A 319 17.50 -14.46 -1.75
N GLY A 320 18.68 -14.11 -1.24
CA GLY A 320 19.43 -14.97 -0.31
C GLY A 320 20.19 -16.13 -0.98
N LEU A 321 19.93 -16.42 -2.26
CA LEU A 321 20.77 -17.35 -3.03
C LEU A 321 22.10 -16.67 -3.43
N HIS A 322 23.10 -16.73 -2.55
CA HIS A 322 24.42 -16.06 -2.65
C HIS A 322 25.30 -16.43 -3.88
N SER A 323 24.76 -17.07 -4.91
CA SER A 323 25.49 -17.56 -6.08
C SER A 323 26.27 -16.48 -6.86
N THR A 324 25.92 -15.20 -6.70
CA THR A 324 26.56 -14.04 -7.34
C THR A 324 27.03 -12.96 -6.34
N GLY A 325 26.87 -13.20 -5.03
CA GLY A 325 27.15 -12.20 -3.98
C GLY A 325 26.21 -10.98 -3.97
N ASN A 326 25.18 -10.97 -4.82
CA ASN A 326 24.17 -9.91 -4.91
C ASN A 326 22.81 -10.52 -5.29
N ASP A 327 21.74 -10.02 -4.68
CA ASP A 327 20.38 -10.34 -5.11
C ASP A 327 20.09 -9.80 -6.51
N THR A 328 19.29 -10.54 -7.27
CA THR A 328 18.87 -10.15 -8.61
C THR A 328 17.52 -9.46 -8.57
N VAL A 329 17.50 -8.16 -8.85
CA VAL A 329 16.28 -7.37 -9.02
C VAL A 329 16.28 -6.77 -10.42
N TYR A 330 15.24 -7.02 -11.21
CA TYR A 330 15.05 -6.35 -12.49
C TYR A 330 14.16 -5.12 -12.34
N LYS A 331 14.48 -4.05 -13.05
CA LYS A 331 13.68 -2.82 -13.13
C LYS A 331 13.13 -2.65 -14.54
N VAL A 332 11.81 -2.65 -14.69
CA VAL A 332 11.12 -2.38 -15.95
C VAL A 332 10.59 -0.94 -15.92
N PRO A 333 11.25 0.04 -16.58
CA PRO A 333 10.86 1.43 -16.50
C PRO A 333 9.57 1.70 -17.28
N ILE A 334 8.62 2.40 -16.67
CA ILE A 334 7.38 2.87 -17.31
C ILE A 334 7.54 4.34 -17.73
N SER A 335 7.96 5.17 -16.78
CA SER A 335 8.31 6.58 -16.98
C SER A 335 9.59 6.94 -16.21
N ALA A 336 9.94 8.22 -16.14
CA ALA A 336 11.07 8.69 -15.35
C ALA A 336 10.87 8.52 -13.82
N LYS A 337 9.62 8.36 -13.36
CA LYS A 337 9.25 8.28 -11.94
C LYS A 337 8.36 7.10 -11.59
N GLU A 338 8.15 6.20 -12.55
CA GLU A 338 7.26 5.06 -12.38
C GLU A 338 7.87 3.84 -13.05
N TYR A 339 7.89 2.71 -12.34
CA TYR A 339 8.51 1.48 -12.84
C TYR A 339 8.07 0.27 -12.02
N TYR A 340 8.27 -0.92 -12.60
CA TYR A 340 8.16 -2.18 -11.87
C TYR A 340 9.52 -2.68 -11.40
N LEU A 341 9.61 -3.21 -10.18
CA LEU A 341 10.72 -4.06 -9.72
C LEU A 341 10.26 -5.50 -9.67
N ILE A 342 11.11 -6.43 -10.13
CA ILE A 342 10.80 -7.86 -10.19
C ILE A 342 11.90 -8.61 -9.46
N GLU A 343 11.51 -9.41 -8.48
CA GLU A 343 12.39 -10.29 -7.71
C GLU A 343 11.76 -11.67 -7.51
N ASN A 344 12.58 -12.68 -7.24
CA ASN A 344 12.10 -13.99 -6.78
C ASN A 344 12.41 -14.12 -5.29
N ARG A 345 11.45 -14.58 -4.50
CA ARG A 345 11.58 -14.83 -3.07
C ARG A 345 11.21 -16.28 -2.77
N HIS A 346 12.00 -16.93 -1.92
CA HIS A 346 11.81 -18.36 -1.64
C HIS A 346 12.12 -18.65 -0.17
N ARG A 347 11.21 -19.37 0.49
CA ARG A 347 11.24 -19.64 1.94
C ARG A 347 12.37 -20.59 2.37
N ASP A 348 12.86 -21.43 1.45
CA ASP A 348 13.87 -22.46 1.71
C ASP A 348 14.86 -22.54 0.54
N VAL A 349 15.78 -21.58 0.42
CA VAL A 349 16.67 -21.52 -0.76
C VAL A 349 17.68 -22.68 -0.78
N ASN A 350 18.01 -23.23 0.39
CA ASN A 350 18.97 -24.31 0.54
C ASN A 350 18.33 -25.71 0.51
N SER A 351 16.99 -25.82 0.51
CA SER A 351 16.23 -27.08 0.49
C SER A 351 16.58 -28.01 1.66
N ASN A 352 16.87 -27.43 2.83
CA ASN A 352 17.26 -28.13 4.05
C ASN A 352 16.35 -27.79 5.25
N GLY A 353 15.26 -27.05 5.04
CA GLY A 353 14.42 -26.53 6.11
C GLY A 353 15.01 -25.28 6.77
N ASN A 354 14.34 -24.76 7.80
CA ASN A 354 14.84 -23.60 8.53
C ASN A 354 15.59 -24.01 9.80
N THR A 355 16.78 -23.44 9.99
CA THR A 355 17.53 -23.54 11.23
C THR A 355 17.36 -22.28 12.07
N VAL A 356 16.89 -22.43 13.31
CA VAL A 356 16.74 -21.35 14.30
C VAL A 356 17.69 -21.60 15.46
N THR A 357 18.53 -20.61 15.77
CA THR A 357 19.43 -20.66 16.93
C THR A 357 18.87 -19.80 18.05
N VAL A 358 18.74 -20.40 19.23
CA VAL A 358 18.22 -19.74 20.43
C VAL A 358 19.18 -19.87 21.59
N LYS A 359 19.13 -18.90 22.51
CA LYS A 359 19.73 -19.01 23.83
C LYS A 359 18.66 -19.25 24.88
N TRP A 360 18.83 -20.33 25.63
CA TRP A 360 17.94 -20.71 26.72
C TRP A 360 18.78 -21.02 27.96
N LYS A 361 18.58 -20.24 29.02
CA LYS A 361 19.34 -20.34 30.28
C LYS A 361 20.85 -20.31 30.08
N GLY A 362 21.31 -19.36 29.26
CA GLY A 362 22.73 -19.18 28.93
C GLY A 362 23.32 -20.24 28.00
N SER A 363 22.58 -21.29 27.65
CA SER A 363 23.02 -22.33 26.72
C SER A 363 22.43 -22.11 25.33
N GLU A 364 23.26 -22.24 24.31
CA GLU A 364 22.83 -22.16 22.92
C GLU A 364 22.22 -23.47 22.44
N ARG A 365 21.16 -23.37 21.64
CA ARG A 365 20.47 -24.52 21.03
C ARG A 365 20.13 -24.20 19.59
N THR A 366 20.29 -25.19 18.75
CA THR A 366 19.90 -25.15 17.34
C THR A 366 18.65 -26.00 17.16
N LEU A 367 17.61 -25.41 16.59
CA LEU A 367 16.34 -26.04 16.25
C LEU A 367 16.26 -26.12 14.72
N VAL A 368 15.89 -27.28 14.18
CA VAL A 368 15.78 -27.48 12.73
C VAL A 368 14.33 -27.84 12.41
N PHE A 369 13.73 -27.07 11.51
CA PHE A 369 12.35 -27.22 11.06
C PHE A 369 12.31 -27.55 9.57
N PRO A 370 12.13 -28.82 9.19
CA PRO A 370 12.10 -29.20 7.78
C PRO A 370 10.85 -28.69 7.04
N MET A 371 9.82 -28.29 7.78
CA MET A 371 8.54 -27.79 7.27
C MET A 371 7.79 -27.02 8.36
N ASP A 372 6.73 -26.30 7.99
CA ASP A 372 5.83 -25.64 8.93
C ASP A 372 5.10 -26.68 9.79
N THR A 373 4.86 -26.33 11.05
CA THR A 373 4.09 -27.15 11.99
C THR A 373 3.05 -26.30 12.70
N THR A 374 2.12 -26.94 13.41
CA THR A 374 1.12 -26.24 14.25
C THR A 374 1.75 -25.25 15.23
N PHE A 375 2.97 -25.52 15.69
CA PHE A 375 3.69 -24.70 16.69
C PHE A 375 4.96 -24.06 16.11
N TYR A 376 5.09 -24.02 14.79
CA TYR A 376 6.13 -23.30 14.07
C TYR A 376 5.60 -22.88 12.69
N SER A 377 4.88 -21.77 12.67
CA SER A 377 4.30 -21.12 11.50
C SER A 377 3.93 -19.66 11.84
N ASN A 378 3.44 -18.90 10.86
CA ASN A 378 2.85 -17.57 11.10
C ASN A 378 1.61 -17.62 12.03
N SER A 379 1.06 -18.79 12.34
CA SER A 379 -0.07 -18.96 13.27
C SER A 379 0.35 -19.44 14.66
N GLY A 380 1.61 -19.83 14.89
CA GLY A 380 2.09 -20.21 16.22
C GLY A 380 3.57 -20.56 16.26
N ILE A 381 4.26 -20.16 17.34
CA ILE A 381 5.72 -20.31 17.49
C ILE A 381 6.14 -21.11 18.73
N ASP A 382 5.23 -21.82 19.39
CA ASP A 382 5.47 -22.49 20.68
C ASP A 382 6.61 -23.54 20.68
N SER A 383 7.06 -23.98 19.51
CA SER A 383 8.24 -24.85 19.39
C SER A 383 9.56 -24.10 19.64
N VAL A 384 9.55 -22.78 19.60
CA VAL A 384 10.70 -21.92 19.82
C VAL A 384 10.56 -21.22 21.18
N TYR A 385 11.57 -21.38 22.03
CA TYR A 385 11.63 -20.75 23.35
C TYR A 385 13.06 -20.35 23.70
N GLY A 386 13.20 -19.32 24.53
CA GLY A 386 14.46 -18.60 24.71
C GLY A 386 14.57 -17.37 23.81
N THR A 387 15.72 -16.71 23.87
CA THR A 387 16.03 -15.54 23.06
C THR A 387 16.57 -15.99 21.71
N VAL A 388 15.93 -15.58 20.62
CA VAL A 388 16.35 -15.96 19.27
C VAL A 388 17.52 -15.10 18.82
N VAL A 389 18.61 -15.75 18.44
CA VAL A 389 19.89 -15.11 18.12
C VAL A 389 20.35 -15.32 16.68
N ASP A 390 19.74 -16.26 15.96
CA ASP A 390 19.90 -16.41 14.51
C ASP A 390 18.74 -17.19 13.88
N VAL A 391 18.42 -16.88 12.63
CA VAL A 391 17.52 -17.64 11.75
C VAL A 391 18.19 -17.75 10.39
N GLU A 392 18.43 -18.97 9.91
CA GLU A 392 19.15 -19.23 8.66
C GLU A 392 18.38 -18.71 7.45
N GLU A 393 17.11 -19.09 7.31
CA GLU A 393 16.24 -18.69 6.21
C GLU A 393 15.29 -17.58 6.71
N LEU A 394 15.70 -16.31 6.56
CA LEU A 394 14.90 -15.15 6.97
C LEU A 394 13.54 -15.13 6.26
N ASP A 395 13.56 -15.44 4.97
CA ASP A 395 12.38 -15.51 4.12
C ASP A 395 11.47 -16.70 4.41
N TRP A 396 11.84 -17.63 5.31
CA TRP A 396 10.88 -18.62 5.83
C TRP A 396 9.64 -17.95 6.42
N SER A 397 9.77 -16.70 6.87
CA SER A 397 8.70 -15.91 7.47
C SER A 397 7.67 -15.35 6.47
N LEU A 398 7.99 -15.37 5.16
CA LEU A 398 7.09 -14.90 4.10
C LEU A 398 5.75 -15.68 4.08
N PRO A 399 4.68 -15.11 3.49
CA PRO A 399 3.43 -15.84 3.26
C PRO A 399 3.70 -17.14 2.49
N GLY A 400 3.28 -18.26 3.06
CA GLY A 400 3.56 -19.59 2.53
C GLY A 400 3.00 -20.68 3.42
N LEU A 401 3.10 -21.92 2.94
CA LEU A 401 2.73 -23.12 3.69
C LEU A 401 3.48 -24.32 3.10
N VAL A 402 4.47 -24.78 3.84
CA VAL A 402 5.30 -25.95 3.51
C VAL A 402 4.96 -27.03 4.52
N ASN A 403 4.30 -28.10 4.08
CA ASN A 403 4.02 -29.29 4.88
C ASN A 403 3.91 -30.50 3.95
N THR A 404 3.43 -31.64 4.46
CA THR A 404 3.32 -32.87 3.66
C THR A 404 2.40 -32.74 2.45
N ASN A 405 1.42 -31.82 2.50
CA ASN A 405 0.36 -31.68 1.49
C ASN A 405 0.50 -30.39 0.67
N ASN A 406 1.21 -29.39 1.20
CA ASN A 406 1.30 -28.06 0.62
C ASN A 406 2.77 -27.69 0.43
N LYS A 407 3.09 -27.10 -0.71
CA LYS A 407 4.45 -26.73 -1.10
C LYS A 407 4.45 -25.30 -1.61
N TYR A 408 4.02 -24.36 -0.78
CA TYR A 408 4.07 -22.95 -1.11
C TYR A 408 5.33 -22.34 -0.51
N TYR A 409 6.41 -22.36 -1.31
CA TYR A 409 7.70 -21.80 -0.94
C TYR A 409 7.91 -20.34 -1.36
N GLY A 410 7.04 -19.74 -2.17
CA GLY A 410 7.16 -18.35 -2.62
C GLY A 410 7.05 -18.19 -4.14
N GLY A 411 7.76 -17.25 -4.72
CA GLY A 411 7.75 -17.02 -6.16
C GLY A 411 8.14 -15.61 -6.55
N ILE A 412 7.74 -15.19 -7.75
CA ILE A 412 8.07 -13.86 -8.26
C ILE A 412 7.14 -12.82 -7.65
N LEU A 413 7.71 -11.73 -7.13
CA LEU A 413 6.99 -10.53 -6.69
C LEU A 413 7.21 -9.41 -7.71
N ILE A 414 6.15 -8.65 -7.98
CA ILE A 414 6.18 -7.47 -8.85
C ILE A 414 5.80 -6.26 -8.00
N TRP A 415 6.75 -5.34 -7.82
CA TRP A 415 6.55 -4.10 -7.08
C TRP A 415 6.29 -2.95 -8.04
N HIS A 416 5.22 -2.20 -7.85
CA HIS A 416 4.94 -0.97 -8.59
C HIS A 416 5.41 0.24 -7.78
N ILE A 417 6.37 0.98 -8.34
CA ILE A 417 7.02 2.09 -7.65
C ILE A 417 6.59 3.42 -8.27
N ASP A 418 6.05 4.33 -7.46
CA ASP A 418 5.76 5.73 -7.82
C ASP A 418 6.69 6.67 -7.02
N GLU A 419 7.81 7.05 -7.64
CA GLU A 419 8.79 7.98 -7.06
C GLU A 419 8.19 9.36 -6.77
N SER A 420 7.13 9.77 -7.49
CA SER A 420 6.49 11.05 -7.24
C SER A 420 5.72 11.07 -5.91
N VAL A 421 5.16 9.93 -5.51
CA VAL A 421 4.54 9.74 -4.19
C VAL A 421 5.65 9.69 -3.14
N ILE A 422 6.65 8.81 -3.31
CA ILE A 422 7.77 8.64 -2.37
C ILE A 422 8.43 9.99 -2.06
N GLU A 423 8.86 10.74 -3.08
CA GLU A 423 9.55 12.02 -2.90
C GLU A 423 8.71 13.05 -2.10
N ARG A 424 7.38 12.99 -2.21
CA ARG A 424 6.45 13.90 -1.54
C ARG A 424 6.18 13.50 -0.09
N THR A 425 6.22 12.20 0.23
CA THR A 425 5.69 11.65 1.49
C THR A 425 6.75 11.01 2.39
N ILE A 426 7.96 10.74 1.88
CA ILE A 426 9.03 10.09 2.66
C ILE A 426 9.45 10.93 3.88
N ALA A 427 9.44 12.26 3.77
CA ALA A 427 9.79 13.17 4.87
C ALA A 427 8.76 13.16 5.99
N SER A 428 7.49 12.86 5.68
CA SER A 428 6.41 12.69 6.66
C SER A 428 6.16 11.24 7.04
N ASN A 429 7.05 10.32 6.64
CA ASN A 429 6.94 8.89 6.93
C ASN A 429 5.55 8.32 6.57
N SER A 430 5.07 8.65 5.36
CA SER A 430 3.70 8.30 4.94
C SER A 430 3.68 7.79 3.49
N VAL A 431 4.69 7.01 3.11
CA VAL A 431 4.90 6.53 1.74
C VAL A 431 3.70 5.76 1.22
N ASN A 432 3.12 4.91 2.05
CA ASN A 432 1.98 4.05 1.72
C ASN A 432 0.70 4.36 2.51
N ALA A 433 0.64 5.51 3.18
CA ALA A 433 -0.51 5.91 3.99
C ALA A 433 -1.75 6.35 3.19
N ASP A 434 -1.67 6.36 1.85
CA ASP A 434 -2.83 6.50 0.97
C ASP A 434 -3.04 5.17 0.23
N ALA A 435 -4.01 4.39 0.70
CA ALA A 435 -4.34 3.09 0.13
C ALA A 435 -4.88 3.14 -1.32
N THR A 436 -5.19 4.33 -1.85
CA THR A 436 -5.61 4.49 -3.24
C THR A 436 -4.45 4.85 -4.17
N ARG A 437 -3.30 5.23 -3.60
CA ARG A 437 -2.09 5.61 -4.34
C ARG A 437 -0.83 5.49 -3.46
N ARG A 438 -0.30 4.28 -3.39
CA ARG A 438 0.92 3.93 -2.66
C ARG A 438 2.17 4.37 -3.44
N GLY A 439 3.28 4.59 -2.72
CA GLY A 439 4.58 4.86 -3.34
C GLY A 439 5.35 3.58 -3.66
N VAL A 440 5.18 2.56 -2.82
CA VAL A 440 5.73 1.21 -3.00
C VAL A 440 4.56 0.25 -2.84
N ASP A 441 4.16 -0.41 -3.92
CA ASP A 441 2.98 -1.27 -3.94
C ASP A 441 3.30 -2.66 -4.47
N LEU A 442 2.61 -3.69 -3.96
CA LEU A 442 2.76 -5.05 -4.45
C LEU A 442 1.60 -5.37 -5.40
N GLU A 443 1.92 -5.80 -6.61
CA GLU A 443 0.94 -6.28 -7.58
C GLU A 443 0.59 -7.75 -7.26
N GLU A 444 -0.43 -7.93 -6.40
CA GLU A 444 -0.92 -9.22 -5.89
C GLU A 444 -1.41 -10.11 -7.04
N ALA A 445 -0.73 -11.24 -7.27
CA ALA A 445 -0.93 -12.07 -8.46
C ALA A 445 -2.35 -12.62 -8.62
N ASP A 446 -3.07 -12.85 -7.53
CA ASP A 446 -4.43 -13.37 -7.54
C ASP A 446 -5.46 -12.35 -8.10
N GLY A 447 -5.07 -11.07 -8.23
CA GLY A 447 -5.91 -9.99 -8.71
C GLY A 447 -6.80 -9.36 -7.64
N SER A 448 -6.80 -9.89 -6.42
CA SER A 448 -7.50 -9.32 -5.28
C SER A 448 -6.56 -8.32 -4.63
N GLN A 449 -6.82 -7.02 -4.82
CA GLN A 449 -6.02 -5.98 -4.15
C GLN A 449 -6.43 -5.86 -2.67
N ASP A 450 -6.00 -6.80 -1.84
CA ASP A 450 -6.56 -7.06 -0.51
C ASP A 450 -5.60 -6.87 0.67
N ILE A 451 -4.28 -6.78 0.45
CA ILE A 451 -3.34 -6.28 1.46
C ILE A 451 -3.81 -4.93 2.02
N GLY A 452 -3.99 -4.87 3.34
CA GLY A 452 -4.44 -3.68 4.07
C GLY A 452 -5.96 -3.47 4.13
N LYS A 453 -6.76 -4.38 3.57
CA LYS A 453 -8.22 -4.39 3.78
C LYS A 453 -8.56 -4.84 5.21
N SER A 454 -9.84 -4.76 5.54
CA SER A 454 -10.36 -5.25 6.82
C SER A 454 -11.49 -6.21 6.51
N TYR A 455 -11.34 -7.46 6.95
CA TYR A 455 -12.39 -8.46 6.82
C TYR A 455 -12.94 -8.84 8.20
N PRO A 456 -14.26 -9.05 8.34
CA PRO A 456 -14.83 -9.61 9.57
C PRO A 456 -14.30 -11.02 9.85
N PHE A 457 -14.33 -11.42 11.12
CA PHE A 457 -14.06 -12.80 11.51
C PHE A 457 -14.96 -13.78 10.74
N GLY A 458 -14.36 -14.85 10.21
CA GLY A 458 -15.06 -15.90 9.47
C GLY A 458 -15.42 -15.51 8.03
N ASP A 459 -15.03 -14.31 7.58
CA ASP A 459 -15.03 -13.97 6.16
C ASP A 459 -14.00 -14.84 5.43
N PRO A 460 -14.33 -15.44 4.28
CA PRO A 460 -13.39 -16.25 3.49
C PRO A 460 -12.11 -15.50 3.08
N ALA A 461 -12.12 -14.17 3.03
CA ALA A 461 -10.95 -13.33 2.75
C ALA A 461 -10.12 -12.98 4.00
N SER A 462 -10.56 -13.37 5.20
CA SER A 462 -9.79 -13.08 6.42
C SER A 462 -8.44 -13.79 6.41
N GLY A 463 -7.38 -13.02 6.64
CA GLY A 463 -5.98 -13.42 6.61
C GLY A 463 -5.27 -13.07 5.30
N THR A 464 -5.99 -12.77 4.22
CA THR A 464 -5.35 -12.33 2.96
C THR A 464 -4.84 -10.89 3.07
N GLU A 465 -5.39 -10.09 3.99
CA GLU A 465 -4.95 -8.72 4.21
C GLU A 465 -3.48 -8.58 4.63
N ASP A 466 -2.82 -9.65 5.06
CA ASP A 466 -1.41 -9.69 5.44
C ASP A 466 -0.47 -10.16 4.31
N GLY A 467 -1.04 -10.51 3.17
CA GLY A 467 -0.39 -11.24 2.09
C GLY A 467 -0.56 -12.75 2.20
N SER A 468 -0.61 -13.41 1.05
CA SER A 468 -0.99 -14.81 0.89
C SER A 468 -0.03 -15.59 -0.02
N PRO A 469 -0.03 -16.93 0.06
CA PRO A 469 0.75 -17.78 -0.85
C PRO A 469 0.35 -17.67 -2.34
N ILE A 470 -0.79 -17.07 -2.66
CA ILE A 470 -1.28 -16.89 -4.03
C ILE A 470 -1.00 -15.50 -4.59
N ASP A 471 -0.35 -14.62 -3.83
CA ASP A 471 0.05 -13.27 -4.31
C ASP A 471 1.34 -13.32 -5.14
N TYR A 472 2.05 -14.45 -5.14
CA TYR A 472 3.23 -14.67 -5.97
C TYR A 472 2.87 -15.04 -7.41
N TRP A 473 3.67 -14.56 -8.35
CA TRP A 473 3.58 -14.89 -9.77
C TRP A 473 4.37 -16.18 -10.07
N PHE A 474 3.67 -17.25 -10.44
CA PHE A 474 4.29 -18.52 -10.87
C PHE A 474 3.30 -19.40 -11.65
N SER A 475 3.84 -20.26 -12.53
CA SER A 475 3.04 -21.30 -13.19
C SER A 475 2.53 -22.31 -12.16
N GLY A 476 1.21 -22.51 -12.13
CA GLY A 476 0.56 -23.42 -11.18
C GLY A 476 -0.02 -22.73 -9.95
N ASN A 477 -0.03 -21.38 -9.91
CA ASN A 477 -0.84 -20.65 -8.93
C ASN A 477 -2.31 -21.04 -9.11
N ILE A 478 -2.94 -21.46 -8.01
CA ILE A 478 -4.23 -22.15 -7.99
C ILE A 478 -5.43 -21.21 -7.92
N PHE A 479 -5.22 -19.90 -7.83
CA PHE A 479 -6.35 -18.97 -7.72
C PHE A 479 -7.20 -18.98 -8.99
N PRO A 480 -8.54 -19.09 -8.92
CA PRO A 480 -9.39 -19.34 -10.08
C PRO A 480 -9.28 -18.31 -11.22
N ASN A 481 -9.00 -17.04 -10.90
CA ASN A 481 -8.88 -15.97 -11.88
C ASN A 481 -7.42 -15.63 -12.23
N TYR A 482 -6.45 -16.33 -11.65
CA TYR A 482 -5.05 -16.14 -11.97
C TYR A 482 -4.81 -16.48 -13.44
N THR A 483 -4.20 -15.54 -14.15
CA THR A 483 -3.59 -15.81 -15.45
C THR A 483 -2.09 -15.67 -15.29
N ASN A 484 -1.30 -16.55 -15.94
CA ASN A 484 0.17 -16.53 -15.90
C ASN A 484 0.73 -15.35 -16.73
N THR A 485 0.18 -14.15 -16.52
CA THR A 485 0.36 -12.93 -17.30
C THR A 485 -0.11 -11.72 -16.48
N PHE A 486 0.75 -10.71 -16.38
CA PHE A 486 0.49 -9.37 -15.89
C PHE A 486 0.55 -8.41 -17.08
N SER A 487 -0.57 -7.76 -17.42
CA SER A 487 -0.73 -6.93 -18.61
C SER A 487 -1.80 -5.86 -18.41
N GLU A 488 -1.99 -4.97 -19.39
CA GLU A 488 -2.97 -3.88 -19.33
C GLU A 488 -4.43 -4.36 -19.22
N THR A 489 -4.70 -5.63 -19.50
CA THR A 489 -6.05 -6.23 -19.53
C THR A 489 -6.28 -7.30 -18.46
N THR A 490 -5.31 -7.56 -17.59
CA THR A 490 -5.42 -8.58 -16.52
C THR A 490 -5.85 -7.94 -15.20
N LEU A 491 -6.09 -8.77 -14.18
CA LEU A 491 -6.24 -8.35 -12.80
C LEU A 491 -5.15 -9.09 -11.98
N PRO A 492 -4.19 -8.38 -11.36
CA PRO A 492 -3.99 -6.92 -11.44
C PRO A 492 -3.54 -6.53 -12.87
N ASN A 493 -3.68 -5.24 -13.19
CA ASN A 493 -3.34 -4.72 -14.52
C ASN A 493 -2.02 -3.95 -14.48
N SER A 494 -1.32 -3.91 -15.62
CA SER A 494 -0.06 -3.17 -15.75
C SER A 494 -0.23 -1.70 -16.12
N LEU A 495 -1.38 -1.06 -15.87
CA LEU A 495 -1.54 0.37 -16.16
C LEU A 495 -0.67 1.22 -15.21
N THR A 496 -0.37 2.44 -15.63
CA THR A 496 0.20 3.45 -14.73
C THR A 496 -0.79 3.81 -13.62
N ASN A 497 -0.31 4.45 -12.55
CA ASN A 497 -1.10 5.08 -11.49
C ASN A 497 -2.01 6.22 -11.98
N THR A 498 -1.89 6.61 -13.25
CA THR A 498 -2.80 7.55 -13.93
C THR A 498 -3.75 6.86 -14.91
N PHE A 499 -3.80 5.53 -14.88
CA PHE A 499 -4.58 4.66 -15.75
C PHE A 499 -4.18 4.70 -17.24
N ALA A 500 -3.04 5.32 -17.57
CA ALA A 500 -2.44 5.24 -18.90
C ALA A 500 -1.83 3.85 -19.15
N ARG A 501 -1.75 3.48 -20.43
CA ARG A 501 -1.09 2.26 -20.91
C ARG A 501 0.42 2.32 -20.64
N SER A 502 0.96 1.37 -19.88
CA SER A 502 2.41 1.30 -19.61
C SER A 502 3.19 0.70 -20.78
N GLY A 503 2.52 -0.06 -21.64
CA GLY A 503 3.15 -0.86 -22.69
C GLY A 503 3.96 -2.04 -22.15
N VAL A 504 3.83 -2.39 -20.87
CA VAL A 504 4.53 -3.53 -20.23
C VAL A 504 3.60 -4.73 -20.13
N THR A 505 4.11 -5.90 -20.49
CA THR A 505 3.49 -7.19 -20.19
C THR A 505 4.56 -8.12 -19.61
N ILE A 506 4.26 -8.82 -18.52
CA ILE A 506 5.14 -9.81 -17.91
C ILE A 506 4.37 -11.12 -17.89
N ARG A 507 4.89 -12.18 -18.51
CA ARG A 507 4.17 -13.44 -18.71
C ARG A 507 5.11 -14.63 -18.69
N ASP A 508 4.55 -15.82 -18.86
CA ASP A 508 5.28 -17.08 -18.92
C ASP A 508 6.15 -17.28 -17.65
N PHE A 509 5.61 -16.92 -16.48
CA PHE A 509 6.30 -17.18 -15.22
C PHE A 509 6.48 -18.70 -15.09
N SER A 510 7.69 -19.14 -14.74
CA SER A 510 7.99 -20.56 -14.55
C SER A 510 7.26 -21.14 -13.33
N ALA A 511 7.34 -22.46 -13.15
CA ALA A 511 6.96 -23.06 -11.87
C ALA A 511 7.80 -22.47 -10.72
N GLN A 512 7.25 -22.52 -9.50
CA GLN A 512 7.93 -22.08 -8.28
C GLN A 512 9.27 -22.80 -8.10
N GLY A 513 10.29 -22.05 -7.69
CA GLY A 513 11.58 -22.63 -7.32
C GLY A 513 12.62 -21.58 -6.98
N VAL A 514 13.79 -22.06 -6.52
CA VAL A 514 14.95 -21.23 -6.15
C VAL A 514 15.50 -20.43 -7.33
N ARG A 515 15.25 -20.87 -8.57
CA ARG A 515 15.51 -20.10 -9.80
C ARG A 515 14.27 -20.14 -10.67
N MET A 516 13.71 -18.97 -10.96
CA MET A 516 12.53 -18.82 -11.79
C MET A 516 12.85 -18.02 -13.06
N THR A 517 11.95 -18.07 -14.03
CA THR A 517 12.02 -17.26 -15.24
C THR A 517 10.70 -16.54 -15.50
N ALA A 518 10.77 -15.43 -16.22
CA ALA A 518 9.60 -14.72 -16.75
C ALA A 518 9.97 -14.02 -18.06
N VAL A 519 9.00 -13.74 -18.91
CA VAL A 519 9.18 -12.97 -20.14
C VAL A 519 8.60 -11.58 -19.95
N VAL A 520 9.40 -10.56 -20.19
CA VAL A 520 8.95 -9.16 -20.28
C VAL A 520 8.81 -8.82 -21.75
N ASP A 521 7.61 -8.44 -22.16
CA ASP A 521 7.33 -7.82 -23.44
C ASP A 521 7.06 -6.34 -23.25
N ARG A 522 7.63 -5.53 -24.14
CA ARG A 522 7.39 -4.10 -24.22
C ARG A 522 6.84 -3.74 -25.59
N THR A 523 5.72 -3.04 -25.61
CA THR A 523 5.32 -2.35 -26.83
C THR A 523 6.42 -1.34 -27.16
N SER A 524 6.89 -1.34 -28.40
CA SER A 524 8.07 -0.59 -28.83
C SER A 524 7.79 0.91 -28.91
N ALA A 525 7.63 1.56 -27.76
CA ALA A 525 8.00 2.95 -27.50
C ALA A 525 7.91 3.17 -25.98
N PRO A 526 9.03 3.29 -25.23
CA PRO A 526 8.97 3.99 -23.95
C PRO A 526 8.28 5.35 -24.20
N VAL A 527 7.30 5.70 -23.36
CA VAL A 527 6.63 7.00 -23.44
C VAL A 527 7.67 8.07 -23.14
N ARG A 528 8.34 8.55 -24.19
CA ARG A 528 9.30 9.63 -24.12
C ARG A 528 8.52 10.92 -24.20
N LEU A 529 8.73 11.81 -23.21
CA LEU A 529 8.24 13.17 -23.31
C LEU A 529 8.82 13.82 -24.59
N ILE A 530 7.98 13.96 -25.61
CA ILE A 530 8.37 14.54 -26.90
C ILE A 530 8.54 16.06 -26.76
N THR A 531 7.64 16.70 -26.00
CA THR A 531 7.65 18.13 -25.73
C THR A 531 6.86 18.45 -24.46
N SER A 532 7.22 19.53 -23.78
CA SER A 532 6.44 20.08 -22.66
C SER A 532 6.37 21.59 -22.77
N ARG A 533 5.20 22.17 -22.50
CA ARG A 533 4.97 23.61 -22.45
C ARG A 533 4.37 23.97 -21.10
N LYS A 534 5.09 24.76 -20.30
CA LYS A 534 4.52 25.35 -19.09
C LYS A 534 3.55 26.46 -19.48
N ARG A 535 2.33 26.44 -18.93
CA ARG A 535 1.35 27.52 -19.07
C ARG A 535 1.05 28.10 -17.69
N PRO A 536 1.22 29.41 -17.48
CA PRO A 536 0.77 30.04 -16.24
C PRO A 536 -0.76 30.05 -16.20
N ASN A 537 -1.34 29.86 -15.01
CA ASN A 537 -2.78 30.05 -14.74
C ASN A 537 -3.73 29.03 -15.41
N ILE A 538 -3.43 27.73 -15.32
CA ILE A 538 -4.45 26.69 -15.58
C ILE A 538 -5.36 26.61 -14.34
N GLY A 539 -6.61 27.06 -14.47
CA GLY A 539 -7.64 26.90 -13.45
C GLY A 539 -8.24 25.50 -13.52
N THR A 540 -7.85 24.59 -12.63
CA THR A 540 -8.29 23.19 -12.61
C THR A 540 -9.59 22.97 -11.80
N GLY A 541 -10.51 23.94 -11.81
CA GLY A 541 -11.69 23.96 -10.92
C GLY A 541 -13.01 23.48 -11.54
N ASN A 542 -13.00 23.03 -12.80
CA ASN A 542 -14.22 22.79 -13.58
C ASN A 542 -14.57 21.30 -13.78
N ASP A 543 -13.85 20.37 -13.11
CA ASP A 543 -13.97 18.92 -13.33
C ASP A 543 -13.68 18.46 -14.77
N ASP A 544 -12.79 19.18 -15.46
CA ASP A 544 -12.46 18.95 -16.87
C ASP A 544 -11.10 18.26 -17.04
N SER A 545 -11.02 17.33 -17.99
CA SER A 545 -9.76 16.72 -18.43
C SER A 545 -9.38 17.21 -19.83
N PRO A 546 -8.09 17.48 -20.11
CA PRO A 546 -7.64 17.75 -21.47
C PRO A 546 -8.04 16.62 -22.42
N MET A 547 -8.48 16.99 -23.61
CA MET A 547 -8.92 16.06 -24.65
C MET A 547 -7.95 16.09 -25.83
N ILE A 548 -7.84 14.96 -26.51
CA ILE A 548 -7.09 14.84 -27.75
C ILE A 548 -8.07 14.41 -28.85
N ALA A 549 -8.19 15.22 -29.90
CA ALA A 549 -9.10 14.94 -31.00
C ALA A 549 -8.66 15.64 -32.28
N ASP A 550 -8.99 15.05 -33.43
CA ASP A 550 -8.87 15.71 -34.74
C ASP A 550 -10.10 16.60 -34.95
N ILE A 551 -9.94 17.91 -34.72
CA ILE A 551 -11.08 18.85 -34.68
C ILE A 551 -11.37 19.51 -36.02
N ASP A 552 -10.48 19.39 -37.00
CA ASP A 552 -10.63 19.97 -38.33
C ASP A 552 -10.61 18.90 -39.46
N GLY A 553 -10.42 17.64 -39.11
CA GLY A 553 -10.48 16.50 -40.02
C GLY A 553 -9.21 16.33 -40.86
N ASN A 554 -8.06 16.84 -40.41
CA ASN A 554 -6.81 16.77 -41.15
C ASN A 554 -6.00 15.48 -40.87
N GLY A 555 -6.46 14.62 -39.96
CA GLY A 555 -5.78 13.39 -39.53
C GLY A 555 -4.74 13.59 -38.43
N THR A 556 -4.52 14.82 -37.98
CA THR A 556 -3.69 15.18 -36.82
C THR A 556 -4.59 15.44 -35.62
N GLN A 557 -4.14 15.03 -34.43
CA GLN A 557 -4.88 15.32 -33.21
C GLN A 557 -4.40 16.62 -32.56
N GLU A 558 -5.36 17.45 -32.18
CA GLU A 558 -5.18 18.67 -31.38
C GLU A 558 -5.43 18.39 -29.89
N VAL A 559 -4.83 19.21 -29.03
CA VAL A 559 -5.03 19.18 -27.58
C VAL A 559 -6.00 20.28 -27.18
N ILE A 560 -7.09 19.91 -26.51
CA ILE A 560 -8.16 20.81 -26.07
C ILE A 560 -8.18 20.81 -24.54
N TYR A 561 -8.25 21.97 -23.91
CA TYR A 561 -8.43 22.07 -22.46
C TYR A 561 -9.17 23.36 -22.08
N THR A 562 -9.69 23.42 -20.85
CA THR A 562 -10.39 24.58 -20.32
C THR A 562 -9.60 25.24 -19.19
N SER A 563 -9.81 26.53 -18.99
CA SER A 563 -9.33 27.25 -17.80
C SER A 563 -10.34 28.37 -17.49
N GLY A 564 -11.04 28.25 -16.36
CA GLY A 564 -12.23 29.06 -16.09
C GLY A 564 -13.29 28.85 -17.19
N ASP A 565 -13.97 29.90 -17.64
CA ASP A 565 -14.97 29.76 -18.70
C ASP A 565 -14.37 29.68 -20.12
N SER A 566 -13.04 29.70 -20.28
CA SER A 566 -12.39 29.74 -21.60
C SER A 566 -11.97 28.34 -22.11
N ILE A 567 -12.00 28.17 -23.44
CA ILE A 567 -11.51 26.99 -24.16
C ILE A 567 -10.17 27.33 -24.81
N TYR A 568 -9.21 26.43 -24.68
CA TYR A 568 -7.91 26.49 -25.31
C TYR A 568 -7.71 25.29 -26.24
N VAL A 569 -7.08 25.53 -27.39
CA VAL A 569 -6.75 24.49 -28.37
C VAL A 569 -5.32 24.69 -28.84
N LEU A 570 -4.55 23.60 -28.81
CA LEU A 570 -3.18 23.53 -29.28
C LEU A 570 -3.06 22.47 -30.39
N ASP A 571 -2.16 22.69 -31.33
CA ASP A 571 -1.78 21.66 -32.30
C ASP A 571 -0.93 20.55 -31.64
N ARG A 572 -0.59 19.52 -32.43
CA ARG A 572 0.25 18.39 -31.98
C ARG A 572 1.65 18.79 -31.46
N THR A 573 2.12 19.99 -31.79
CA THR A 573 3.41 20.54 -31.34
C THR A 573 3.29 21.36 -30.06
N LEU A 574 2.07 21.44 -29.50
CA LEU A 574 1.68 22.31 -28.39
C LEU A 574 1.77 23.81 -28.72
N ALA A 575 1.72 24.17 -30.00
CA ALA A 575 1.57 25.56 -30.44
C ALA A 575 0.08 25.94 -30.49
N PRO A 576 -0.29 27.22 -30.32
CA PRO A 576 -1.67 27.69 -30.46
C PRO A 576 -2.31 27.27 -31.79
N PHE A 577 -3.51 26.68 -31.73
CA PHE A 577 -4.24 26.26 -32.93
C PHE A 577 -4.76 27.46 -33.74
N GLN A 578 -5.19 28.53 -33.04
CA GLN A 578 -5.60 29.80 -33.64
C GLN A 578 -4.42 30.76 -33.73
N ASN A 579 -4.56 31.83 -34.55
CA ASN A 579 -3.53 32.84 -34.76
C ASN A 579 -3.37 33.78 -33.54
N ASN A 580 -2.88 33.22 -32.43
CA ASN A 580 -2.56 33.92 -31.20
C ASN A 580 -1.37 33.23 -30.49
N THR A 581 -0.94 33.78 -29.36
CA THR A 581 0.23 33.29 -28.61
C THR A 581 -0.12 32.40 -27.41
N THR A 582 -1.39 32.38 -27.00
CA THR A 582 -1.84 31.76 -25.74
C THR A 582 -2.43 30.37 -25.93
N GLY A 583 -2.92 30.05 -27.14
CA GLY A 583 -3.76 28.88 -27.40
C GLY A 583 -5.24 29.14 -27.10
N LEU A 584 -5.63 30.38 -26.76
CA LEU A 584 -7.02 30.73 -26.47
C LEU A 584 -7.86 30.51 -27.73
N PHE A 585 -8.82 29.60 -27.66
CA PHE A 585 -9.68 29.26 -28.79
C PHE A 585 -11.01 30.00 -28.69
N ALA A 586 -11.61 29.99 -27.50
CA ALA A 586 -12.82 30.76 -27.19
C ALA A 586 -12.74 31.31 -25.76
N PRO A 587 -13.12 32.58 -25.52
CA PRO A 587 -13.05 33.17 -24.18
C PRO A 587 -14.19 32.72 -23.25
N TYR A 588 -15.18 32.00 -23.78
CA TYR A 588 -16.34 31.45 -23.08
C TYR A 588 -16.63 30.03 -23.59
N GLY A 589 -17.53 29.30 -22.93
CA GLY A 589 -17.93 27.94 -23.31
C GLY A 589 -17.13 26.82 -22.63
N GLY A 590 -16.14 27.15 -21.80
CA GLY A 590 -15.28 26.22 -21.07
C GLY A 590 -15.68 25.97 -19.62
N ARG A 591 -16.90 26.36 -19.21
CA ARG A 591 -17.39 26.15 -17.83
C ARG A 591 -17.35 24.67 -17.41
N ARG A 592 -17.50 23.78 -18.39
CA ARG A 592 -17.36 22.32 -18.30
C ARG A 592 -16.72 21.81 -19.59
N GLN A 593 -16.41 20.52 -19.60
CA GLN A 593 -15.70 19.86 -20.68
C GLN A 593 -16.42 20.11 -22.02
N PRO A 594 -15.75 20.76 -22.99
CA PRO A 594 -16.32 20.98 -24.30
C PRO A 594 -16.37 19.65 -25.06
N VAL A 595 -17.26 19.56 -26.05
CA VAL A 595 -17.46 18.36 -26.84
C VAL A 595 -16.96 18.59 -28.26
N VAL A 596 -16.22 17.63 -28.80
CA VAL A 596 -15.84 17.64 -30.21
C VAL A 596 -16.99 17.13 -31.03
N VAL A 597 -17.38 17.92 -32.03
CA VAL A 597 -18.53 17.68 -32.88
C VAL A 597 -18.04 17.29 -34.28
N PRO A 598 -17.97 15.98 -34.60
CA PRO A 598 -17.46 15.50 -35.89
C PRO A 598 -18.47 15.71 -37.03
N SER A 599 -19.76 15.81 -36.73
CA SER A 599 -20.84 16.11 -37.68
C SER A 599 -22.13 16.45 -36.93
N LEU A 600 -22.70 17.64 -37.13
CA LEU A 600 -23.97 18.02 -36.51
C LEU A 600 -24.88 18.68 -37.55
N GLY A 601 -26.05 18.09 -37.76
CA GLY A 601 -27.02 18.49 -38.80
C GLY A 601 -27.30 17.38 -39.81
N ASP A 602 -28.41 17.50 -40.55
CA ASP A 602 -28.79 16.53 -41.58
C ASP A 602 -27.98 16.75 -42.87
N ALA A 603 -27.20 15.75 -43.26
CA ALA A 603 -26.40 15.77 -44.47
C ALA A 603 -27.24 15.92 -45.75
N ASN A 604 -28.53 15.59 -45.71
CA ASN A 604 -29.47 15.78 -46.81
C ASN A 604 -30.02 17.22 -46.90
N MET A 605 -29.77 18.07 -45.89
CA MET A 605 -30.30 19.45 -45.80
C MET A 605 -29.22 20.55 -45.85
N GLY A 606 -27.95 20.22 -46.07
CA GLY A 606 -26.86 21.20 -46.21
C GLY A 606 -25.53 20.76 -45.57
N PRO A 607 -24.51 21.64 -45.54
CA PRO A 607 -23.22 21.32 -44.94
C PRO A 607 -23.36 21.10 -43.42
N VAL A 608 -22.92 19.93 -42.95
CA VAL A 608 -22.91 19.58 -41.52
C VAL A 608 -21.88 20.41 -40.76
N PHE A 609 -22.22 20.80 -39.53
CA PHE A 609 -21.27 21.51 -38.68
C PHE A 609 -20.19 20.56 -38.15
N ARG A 610 -18.95 21.03 -38.21
CA ARG A 610 -17.79 20.41 -37.54
C ARG A 610 -17.09 21.44 -36.68
N GLY A 611 -16.69 21.04 -35.48
CA GLY A 611 -15.93 21.89 -34.59
C GLY A 611 -16.11 21.52 -33.13
N ILE A 612 -16.18 22.52 -32.27
CA ILE A 612 -16.26 22.33 -30.81
C ILE A 612 -17.58 22.92 -30.31
N ALA A 613 -18.28 22.20 -29.44
CA ALA A 613 -19.41 22.71 -28.69
C ALA A 613 -19.02 22.96 -27.24
N GLY A 614 -19.23 24.17 -26.76
CA GLY A 614 -18.95 24.58 -25.37
C GLY A 614 -20.19 25.12 -24.69
N GLN A 615 -20.15 25.26 -23.37
CA GLN A 615 -21.26 25.79 -22.58
C GLN A 615 -20.84 26.81 -21.51
N THR A 616 -21.75 27.74 -21.24
CA THR A 616 -21.72 28.65 -20.08
C THR A 616 -22.78 28.21 -19.05
N SER A 617 -23.08 29.03 -18.03
CA SER A 617 -24.20 28.74 -17.12
C SER A 617 -25.55 28.64 -17.81
N THR A 618 -25.73 29.31 -18.95
CA THR A 618 -27.06 29.55 -19.52
C THR A 618 -27.10 29.41 -21.04
N ALA A 619 -25.99 29.05 -21.69
CA ALA A 619 -25.95 28.91 -23.14
C ALA A 619 -25.01 27.80 -23.62
N VAL A 620 -25.34 27.24 -24.77
CA VAL A 620 -24.51 26.33 -25.56
C VAL A 620 -24.04 27.07 -26.80
N HIS A 621 -22.76 26.92 -27.15
CA HIS A 621 -22.11 27.61 -28.27
C HIS A 621 -21.41 26.59 -29.17
N LEU A 622 -21.56 26.75 -30.49
CA LEU A 622 -20.79 26.01 -31.50
C LEU A 622 -19.66 26.89 -32.03
N PHE A 623 -18.43 26.39 -32.06
CA PHE A 623 -17.24 27.09 -32.53
C PHE A 623 -16.62 26.38 -33.73
N ARG A 624 -16.41 27.11 -34.83
CA ARG A 624 -15.80 26.57 -36.05
C ARG A 624 -14.30 26.36 -35.88
N THR A 625 -13.80 25.33 -36.57
CA THR A 625 -12.37 24.95 -36.57
C THR A 625 -11.70 25.16 -37.92
N ASN A 626 -12.43 25.65 -38.93
CA ASN A 626 -11.98 25.75 -40.32
C ASN A 626 -11.29 27.08 -40.68
N ASP A 627 -11.48 28.15 -39.89
CA ASP A 627 -10.76 29.42 -40.05
C ASP A 627 -9.74 29.59 -38.93
N ARG A 628 -8.45 29.45 -39.30
CA ARG A 628 -7.30 29.57 -38.41
C ARG A 628 -6.62 30.94 -38.50
N THR A 629 -7.10 31.84 -39.37
CA THR A 629 -6.44 33.13 -39.62
C THR A 629 -6.71 34.15 -38.52
N LYS A 630 -7.74 33.91 -37.72
CA LYS A 630 -8.23 34.78 -36.66
C LYS A 630 -7.61 34.45 -35.31
N PRO A 631 -7.58 35.42 -34.38
CA PRO A 631 -7.06 35.18 -33.03
C PRO A 631 -8.00 34.34 -32.16
N LEU A 632 -9.29 34.20 -32.51
CA LEU A 632 -10.30 33.41 -31.80
C LEU A 632 -11.17 32.66 -32.81
N ALA A 633 -11.78 31.57 -32.36
CA ALA A 633 -12.70 30.78 -33.17
C ALA A 633 -14.01 31.54 -33.46
N ASP A 634 -14.55 31.33 -34.66
CA ASP A 634 -15.85 31.88 -35.03
C ASP A 634 -16.97 31.07 -34.38
N THR A 635 -17.88 31.76 -33.69
CA THR A 635 -19.12 31.16 -33.18
C THR A 635 -20.07 30.89 -34.34
N ALA A 636 -20.38 29.62 -34.59
CA ALA A 636 -21.29 29.17 -35.64
C ALA A 636 -22.75 29.33 -35.26
N ALA A 637 -23.09 29.03 -34.02
CA ALA A 637 -24.44 29.15 -33.49
C ALA A 637 -24.38 29.25 -31.96
N SER A 638 -25.44 29.75 -31.36
CA SER A 638 -25.61 29.73 -29.90
C SER A 638 -27.07 29.46 -29.56
N PHE A 639 -27.28 28.77 -28.45
CA PHE A 639 -28.58 28.48 -27.88
C PHE A 639 -28.62 28.97 -26.43
N SER A 640 -29.60 29.79 -26.09
CA SER A 640 -29.82 30.26 -24.70
C SER A 640 -30.85 29.39 -24.01
N ALA A 641 -30.46 28.75 -22.90
CA ALA A 641 -31.35 27.99 -22.05
C ALA A 641 -32.16 28.91 -21.12
N ALA A 642 -33.44 28.59 -20.91
CA ALA A 642 -34.34 29.33 -20.02
C ALA A 642 -34.01 29.17 -18.53
N SER A 643 -33.16 28.21 -18.17
CA SER A 643 -32.69 27.93 -16.81
C SER A 643 -31.22 27.51 -16.85
N ALA A 644 -30.53 27.63 -15.71
CA ALA A 644 -29.12 27.31 -15.62
C ALA A 644 -28.84 25.85 -16.04
N ILE A 645 -27.81 25.63 -16.86
CA ILE A 645 -27.34 24.31 -17.29
C ILE A 645 -26.62 23.64 -16.11
N THR A 646 -27.03 22.41 -15.78
CA THR A 646 -26.57 21.69 -14.57
C THR A 646 -25.76 20.43 -14.88
N THR A 647 -25.70 20.00 -16.15
CA THR A 647 -24.90 18.85 -16.61
C THR A 647 -23.80 19.29 -17.58
N PRO A 648 -22.76 18.46 -17.82
CA PRO A 648 -21.90 18.62 -18.99
C PRO A 648 -22.71 18.47 -20.28
N LEU A 649 -22.17 19.00 -21.38
CA LEU A 649 -22.72 18.81 -22.71
C LEU A 649 -22.36 17.41 -23.21
N LEU A 650 -23.27 16.75 -23.90
CA LEU A 650 -23.02 15.48 -24.57
C LEU A 650 -23.32 15.60 -26.06
N TYR A 651 -22.56 14.89 -26.88
CA TYR A 651 -22.84 14.71 -28.31
C TYR A 651 -23.20 13.25 -28.56
N GLU A 652 -24.38 13.01 -29.10
CA GLU A 652 -24.83 11.68 -29.53
C GLU A 652 -24.76 11.59 -31.05
N SER A 653 -24.05 10.57 -31.56
CA SER A 653 -23.80 10.40 -32.99
C SER A 653 -24.92 9.69 -33.75
N ALA A 654 -25.97 9.20 -33.07
CA ALA A 654 -27.16 8.63 -33.71
C ALA A 654 -28.04 9.75 -34.30
N ASP A 655 -28.75 9.48 -35.39
CA ASP A 655 -29.77 10.36 -36.01
C ASP A 655 -29.33 11.82 -36.28
N ASN A 656 -28.40 12.02 -37.22
CA ASN A 656 -27.89 13.33 -37.68
C ASN A 656 -27.12 14.17 -36.63
N GLY A 657 -26.76 13.55 -35.50
CA GLY A 657 -26.00 14.18 -34.43
C GLY A 657 -26.88 15.09 -33.55
N THR A 658 -26.87 14.90 -32.23
CA THR A 658 -27.57 15.79 -31.30
C THR A 658 -26.69 16.21 -30.14
N LEU A 659 -26.90 17.43 -29.65
CA LEU A 659 -26.30 17.91 -28.40
C LEU A 659 -27.31 17.82 -27.26
N GLN A 660 -26.88 17.30 -26.11
CA GLN A 660 -27.76 17.04 -24.97
C GLN A 660 -27.22 17.68 -23.69
N PHE A 661 -28.12 18.29 -22.91
CA PHE A 661 -27.81 18.82 -21.59
C PHE A 661 -29.07 18.93 -20.71
N GLY A 662 -28.86 18.85 -19.39
CA GLY A 662 -29.86 19.07 -18.36
C GLY A 662 -29.82 20.49 -17.79
N THR A 663 -30.99 20.97 -17.36
CA THR A 663 -31.13 22.30 -16.72
C THR A 663 -31.68 22.22 -15.29
N ALA A 664 -31.51 23.30 -14.52
CA ALA A 664 -32.08 23.46 -13.19
C ALA A 664 -33.62 23.41 -13.17
N GLY A 665 -34.27 23.64 -14.32
CA GLY A 665 -35.71 23.48 -14.51
C GLY A 665 -36.18 22.02 -14.62
N LYS A 666 -35.29 21.04 -14.41
CA LYS A 666 -35.53 19.60 -14.60
C LYS A 666 -35.89 19.24 -16.06
N GLU A 667 -35.40 19.99 -17.03
CA GLU A 667 -35.55 19.68 -18.45
C GLU A 667 -34.27 19.04 -19.00
N LEU A 668 -34.42 17.96 -19.77
CA LEU A 668 -33.41 17.47 -20.72
C LEU A 668 -33.69 18.11 -22.08
N SER A 669 -32.72 18.87 -22.60
CA SER A 669 -32.80 19.56 -23.89
C SER A 669 -31.96 18.84 -24.94
N LEU A 670 -32.56 18.54 -26.10
CA LEU A 670 -31.86 18.04 -27.28
C LEU A 670 -31.77 19.15 -28.32
N LEU A 671 -30.57 19.45 -28.80
CA LEU A 671 -30.32 20.44 -29.85
C LEU A 671 -29.81 19.78 -31.13
N GLN A 672 -30.32 20.23 -32.26
CA GLN A 672 -29.75 19.96 -33.58
C GLN A 672 -29.30 21.27 -34.23
N TYR A 673 -28.34 21.15 -35.14
CA TYR A 673 -27.91 22.26 -35.97
C TYR A 673 -28.76 22.32 -37.23
N ALA A 674 -29.39 23.48 -37.49
CA ALA A 674 -30.15 23.75 -38.70
C ALA A 674 -29.24 24.49 -39.72
N PRO A 675 -28.76 23.83 -40.79
CA PRO A 675 -27.78 24.43 -41.70
C PRO A 675 -28.33 25.64 -42.47
N ASN A 676 -29.63 25.63 -42.77
CA ASN A 676 -30.30 26.63 -43.62
C ASN A 676 -30.32 28.05 -43.01
N ASN A 677 -30.26 28.17 -41.69
CA ASN A 677 -30.26 29.46 -41.00
C ASN A 677 -29.12 29.60 -39.98
N GLY A 678 -28.25 28.59 -39.87
CA GLY A 678 -27.10 28.60 -38.97
C GLY A 678 -27.46 28.63 -37.49
N THR A 679 -28.61 28.07 -37.09
CA THR A 679 -29.09 28.10 -35.71
C THR A 679 -29.05 26.74 -35.02
N LEU A 680 -28.95 26.76 -33.70
CA LEU A 680 -29.22 25.59 -32.86
C LEU A 680 -30.72 25.58 -32.52
N VAL A 681 -31.41 24.53 -32.95
CA VAL A 681 -32.84 24.36 -32.72
C VAL A 681 -33.07 23.25 -31.71
N ARG A 682 -33.93 23.51 -30.74
CA ARG A 682 -34.36 22.51 -29.76
C ARG A 682 -35.36 21.56 -30.41
N THR A 683 -35.03 20.27 -30.49
CA THR A 683 -35.83 19.26 -31.21
C THR A 683 -36.71 18.42 -30.30
N ALA A 684 -36.36 18.31 -29.02
CA ALA A 684 -37.18 17.66 -28.01
C ALA A 684 -36.94 18.25 -26.61
N ASN A 685 -37.95 18.14 -25.76
CA ASN A 685 -37.92 18.46 -24.33
C ASN A 685 -38.51 17.31 -23.53
N HIS A 686 -37.75 16.75 -22.61
CA HIS A 686 -38.24 15.77 -21.65
C HIS A 686 -38.20 16.36 -20.25
N THR A 687 -39.35 16.44 -19.60
CA THR A 687 -39.45 16.81 -18.18
C THR A 687 -39.02 15.61 -17.34
N VAL A 688 -37.90 15.73 -16.63
CA VAL A 688 -37.38 14.67 -15.78
C VAL A 688 -38.02 14.80 -14.40
N ILE A 689 -38.92 13.87 -14.07
CA ILE A 689 -39.49 13.77 -12.72
C ILE A 689 -38.42 13.09 -11.85
N ASP A 690 -37.65 13.94 -11.16
CA ASP A 690 -36.53 13.66 -10.23
C ASP A 690 -35.10 13.71 -10.79
N THR A 691 -34.24 14.35 -9.99
CA THR A 691 -32.89 14.80 -10.36
C THR A 691 -31.96 13.64 -10.76
N PRO A 692 -31.36 13.65 -11.96
CA PRO A 692 -30.23 12.78 -12.27
C PRO A 692 -28.93 13.42 -11.76
N ARG A 693 -28.03 12.62 -11.18
CA ARG A 693 -26.68 13.07 -10.81
C ARG A 693 -25.55 12.46 -11.63
N PHE A 694 -25.78 11.44 -12.46
CA PHE A 694 -24.73 10.83 -13.29
C PHE A 694 -25.27 10.23 -14.60
N LEU A 695 -24.50 10.40 -15.68
CA LEU A 695 -24.61 9.71 -16.97
C LEU A 695 -23.30 8.92 -17.16
N PHE A 696 -23.39 7.59 -17.28
CA PHE A 696 -22.26 6.71 -17.58
C PHE A 696 -22.34 6.20 -19.02
N ARG A 697 -21.20 5.85 -19.63
CA ARG A 697 -21.10 5.31 -20.99
C ARG A 697 -20.40 3.95 -21.00
N GLU A 698 -21.07 2.95 -21.59
CA GLU A 698 -20.44 1.82 -22.28
C GLU A 698 -20.80 1.88 -23.80
N PRO A 699 -20.09 1.17 -24.70
CA PRO A 699 -20.45 1.14 -26.12
C PRO A 699 -21.82 0.47 -26.32
N GLY A 700 -22.85 1.25 -26.64
CA GLY A 700 -24.15 0.76 -27.09
C GLY A 700 -25.32 0.85 -26.09
N VAL A 701 -25.12 1.35 -24.87
CA VAL A 701 -26.20 1.58 -23.89
C VAL A 701 -25.96 2.84 -23.06
N THR A 702 -26.98 3.69 -22.93
CA THR A 702 -26.98 4.87 -22.06
C THR A 702 -27.77 4.57 -20.77
N TYR A 703 -27.13 4.72 -19.60
CA TYR A 703 -27.80 4.57 -18.31
C TYR A 703 -28.05 5.93 -17.64
N MET A 704 -29.24 6.10 -17.04
CA MET A 704 -29.52 7.20 -16.10
C MET A 704 -29.69 6.63 -14.69
N ALA A 705 -28.94 7.17 -13.72
CA ALA A 705 -29.08 6.79 -12.32
C ALA A 705 -29.81 7.88 -11.50
N SER A 706 -30.87 7.47 -10.79
CA SER A 706 -31.46 8.18 -9.66
C SER A 706 -31.34 7.28 -8.40
N ARG A 707 -31.27 7.87 -7.20
CA ARG A 707 -31.05 7.15 -5.93
C ARG A 707 -32.12 6.12 -5.57
N THR A 708 -33.18 5.97 -6.36
CA THR A 708 -34.30 5.10 -5.99
C THR A 708 -34.83 4.16 -7.08
N ASN A 709 -34.37 4.19 -8.34
CA ASN A 709 -34.70 3.16 -9.34
C ASN A 709 -33.76 3.20 -10.57
N ILE A 710 -33.42 2.03 -11.11
CA ILE A 710 -32.78 1.85 -12.43
C ILE A 710 -33.90 1.78 -13.49
N PHE A 711 -33.86 2.66 -14.51
CA PHE A 711 -34.71 2.52 -15.69
C PHE A 711 -33.89 1.99 -16.86
N SER A 712 -34.37 0.90 -17.47
CA SER A 712 -33.91 0.43 -18.78
C SER A 712 -34.69 1.14 -19.89
N LEU A 713 -33.99 1.81 -20.81
CA LEU A 713 -34.60 2.30 -22.05
C LEU A 713 -34.60 1.15 -23.07
N THR A 714 -35.77 0.58 -23.38
CA THR A 714 -35.89 -0.42 -24.45
C THR A 714 -35.87 0.29 -25.80
N MET A 715 -34.76 0.20 -26.55
CA MET A 715 -34.78 0.48 -27.99
C MET A 715 -35.42 -0.70 -28.71
N ASN A 716 -36.39 -0.39 -29.56
CA ASN A 716 -37.11 -1.36 -30.38
C ASN A 716 -36.17 -1.83 -31.52
N LEU A 717 -35.38 -2.87 -31.27
CA LEU A 717 -34.67 -3.57 -32.32
C LEU A 717 -35.68 -4.46 -33.05
N GLY A 718 -36.08 -4.02 -34.24
CA GLY A 718 -36.88 -4.83 -35.15
C GLY A 718 -36.10 -6.06 -35.58
N VAL A 719 -36.27 -7.18 -34.87
CA VAL A 719 -35.90 -8.51 -35.34
C VAL A 719 -36.98 -9.50 -34.93
N ASN A 720 -37.61 -10.11 -35.94
CA ASN A 720 -38.58 -11.19 -35.83
C ASN A 720 -37.97 -12.42 -35.15
N THR A 721 -38.40 -12.77 -33.94
CA THR A 721 -38.41 -14.16 -33.46
C THR A 721 -39.47 -14.35 -32.36
N SER A 722 -40.37 -15.31 -32.58
CA SER A 722 -41.45 -15.71 -31.68
C SER A 722 -40.94 -16.51 -30.48
N ILE A 723 -41.28 -16.12 -29.25
CA ILE A 723 -41.26 -17.01 -28.07
C ILE A 723 -42.56 -16.85 -27.29
N ARG A 724 -43.18 -18.00 -26.98
CA ARG A 724 -44.50 -18.18 -26.34
C ARG A 724 -44.48 -17.84 -24.84
N SER A 725 -45.64 -17.37 -24.38
CA SER A 725 -46.01 -16.99 -23.00
C SER A 725 -45.75 -18.02 -21.90
N GLY A 726 -45.48 -17.51 -20.70
CA GLY A 726 -45.52 -18.24 -19.42
C GLY A 726 -45.49 -17.31 -18.20
N THR A 727 -46.65 -16.73 -17.89
CA THR A 727 -47.22 -16.28 -16.60
C THR A 727 -46.33 -15.70 -15.48
N LEU A 728 -46.49 -14.39 -15.22
CA LEU A 728 -46.20 -13.73 -13.93
C LEU A 728 -47.29 -14.08 -12.88
N MET A 729 -46.88 -14.43 -11.66
CA MET A 729 -47.70 -14.27 -10.45
C MET A 729 -47.09 -13.18 -9.56
N SER A 730 -47.92 -12.21 -9.19
CA SER A 730 -47.61 -11.17 -8.21
C SER A 730 -47.69 -11.71 -6.78
N LEU A 731 -46.78 -11.28 -5.89
CA LEU A 731 -47.08 -11.18 -4.46
C LEU A 731 -46.57 -9.84 -3.93
N GLY A 732 -47.45 -9.16 -3.20
CA GLY A 732 -47.32 -7.79 -2.75
C GLY A 732 -46.68 -7.61 -1.38
N SER A 733 -46.60 -6.34 -1.03
CA SER A 733 -46.12 -5.74 0.21
C SER A 733 -46.78 -6.27 1.49
N GLY A 734 -45.98 -6.50 2.54
CA GLY A 734 -46.49 -6.68 3.91
C GLY A 734 -45.41 -7.02 4.93
N SER A 735 -45.31 -6.19 5.96
CA SER A 735 -44.41 -6.20 7.12
C SER A 735 -44.43 -7.47 8.01
N SER A 736 -43.29 -7.84 8.59
CA SER A 736 -43.07 -8.02 10.06
C SER A 736 -41.77 -8.79 10.36
N ALA A 737 -41.17 -8.49 11.51
CA ALA A 737 -39.95 -9.09 12.03
C ALA A 737 -40.18 -10.51 12.57
N ALA A 738 -39.27 -11.45 12.26
CA ALA A 738 -39.04 -12.65 13.05
C ALA A 738 -37.61 -13.20 12.81
N SER A 739 -36.95 -13.51 13.91
CA SER A 739 -35.64 -14.14 14.05
C SER A 739 -35.55 -15.54 13.43
N LEU A 740 -34.53 -15.81 12.62
CA LEU A 740 -34.04 -17.17 12.34
C LEU A 740 -32.50 -17.15 12.22
N LEU A 741 -31.85 -17.90 13.13
CA LEU A 741 -30.43 -18.25 13.11
C LEU A 741 -30.09 -19.10 11.87
N PRO A 742 -28.92 -18.94 11.23
CA PRO A 742 -28.43 -19.92 10.28
C PRO A 742 -27.69 -21.06 10.99
N ALA A 743 -28.00 -22.29 10.58
CA ALA A 743 -27.36 -23.52 10.98
C ALA A 743 -25.91 -23.57 10.46
N VAL A 744 -25.00 -24.02 11.34
CA VAL A 744 -23.59 -24.29 11.06
C VAL A 744 -23.48 -25.56 10.22
N LEU A 745 -22.98 -25.46 8.99
CA LEU A 745 -22.44 -26.59 8.23
C LEU A 745 -20.95 -26.71 8.55
N THR A 746 -20.57 -27.86 9.11
CA THR A 746 -19.19 -28.24 9.38
C THR A 746 -18.57 -28.80 8.10
N ASN A 747 -17.38 -28.29 7.74
CA ASN A 747 -16.56 -28.84 6.67
C ASN A 747 -15.88 -30.11 7.17
N ASP A 748 -16.23 -31.24 6.59
CA ASP A 748 -15.36 -32.41 6.52
C ASP A 748 -15.57 -33.12 5.18
N THR A 749 -14.45 -33.47 4.54
CA THR A 749 -14.28 -34.36 3.38
C THR A 749 -14.69 -33.83 2.00
N PHE A 750 -13.68 -33.39 1.23
CA PHE A 750 -13.66 -33.58 -0.23
C PHE A 750 -12.34 -34.22 -0.64
N ALA A 751 -12.39 -35.52 -0.94
CA ALA A 751 -11.40 -36.21 -1.75
C ALA A 751 -11.80 -36.08 -3.24
N PRO A 752 -10.85 -35.96 -4.18
CA PRO A 752 -11.16 -35.77 -5.59
C PRO A 752 -11.52 -37.10 -6.25
N LEU A 753 -12.71 -37.17 -6.87
CA LEU A 753 -13.16 -38.31 -7.66
C LEU A 753 -12.77 -38.07 -9.13
N MET A 754 -11.67 -38.71 -9.54
CA MET A 754 -11.26 -38.91 -10.93
C MET A 754 -12.32 -39.76 -11.65
N LEU A 755 -12.93 -39.23 -12.72
CA LEU A 755 -13.72 -40.02 -13.65
C LEU A 755 -12.80 -40.54 -14.76
N GLY A 756 -12.33 -41.78 -14.57
CA GLY A 756 -11.78 -42.61 -15.64
C GLY A 756 -12.90 -43.42 -16.30
N ASN A 757 -12.97 -43.37 -17.62
CA ASN A 757 -13.69 -44.35 -18.45
C ASN A 757 -13.05 -45.74 -18.24
N ASP A 758 -13.83 -46.75 -17.90
CA ASP A 758 -14.17 -47.83 -18.83
C ASP A 758 -14.96 -48.97 -18.18
N ARG A 759 -15.80 -49.58 -19.02
CA ARG A 759 -16.74 -50.66 -18.71
C ARG A 759 -16.05 -52.00 -18.43
N ALA A 760 -16.47 -52.61 -17.32
CA ALA A 760 -16.86 -54.02 -17.14
C ALA A 760 -16.15 -55.14 -17.93
N ALA A 761 -15.53 -56.07 -17.18
CA ALA A 761 -15.86 -57.50 -17.22
C ALA A 761 -15.40 -58.25 -15.95
N LEU A 762 -16.28 -59.15 -15.52
CA LEU A 762 -16.43 -59.98 -14.31
C LEU A 762 -15.34 -61.09 -14.07
N PRO A 763 -15.41 -61.87 -12.97
CA PRO A 763 -14.26 -62.35 -12.20
C PRO A 763 -13.78 -63.76 -12.54
N GLY A 764 -12.53 -64.02 -12.19
CA GLY A 764 -11.85 -65.33 -12.15
C GLY A 764 -10.47 -65.16 -11.55
#